data_AF-A0A0H5AAP2-F1
#
_entry.id   AF-A0A0H5AAP2-F1
#
_cell.length_a   1.000
_cell.length_b   1.000
_cell.length_c   1.000
_cell.angle_alpha   90.00
_cell.angle_beta   90.00
_cell.angle_gamma   90.00
#
_symmetry.space_group_name_H-M   'P 1'
#
loop_
_entity.id
_entity.type
_entity.pdbx_description
1 polymer ?
#
loop_
_entity_poly.entity_id
_entity_poly.type
_entity_poly.pdbx_seq_one_letter_code
_entity_poly.pdbx_strand_id
1 'polypeptide(L)'
;MSDLLDRYPLTAGTYHELLDDSGAVRAHWQRLLDHLQRSTPAQLAQRQALLTRQIQENGVTYNVYADPKGADRPWELDLLPHVLAADEWQHLSAGIAQRARLLNAVLADLYGPQRLIKEGLLPAELVFGHNNFLWPCQGIQPPDGAFLHLYAVDLARTPDGRWWVTADRTQAPSGAGYALENRTIVSRAFPDLYRDLQVQHLTGFFRTLQETLVRQAPGDDQQPLIVLLTPGRFNESYFEHLYLARQLGYPLVEGGDLTVRDSTVFLKTLSGLRRVHAIMRRLDDDFCDPLELRTDSALGVPGLLDAVRQGNVLVANALGSGVLESPGLLGFLPKINEFLFGEALILPSIATWWCGEAPVLAEALEKLPELLIKPAFPSQSFAPVFGRDLNDEERQALAERMRARPYAYVAQELAQLSQAPVWHTVDDHLQHRAIGMRVYAVASADGYRVLPGGLTRVAAEADAEVVSMQRGGASKDTWVLGERAAGSEHWRAQRAIGAHDLVRRDPYLPSRVVENLFWFGRYCERCDDSARWLRVVLARYVDGDDALALQAAVELGENLRLLPEEGELPERLLAALLGDDWPSSLRANLQRLQWAASQVRGKLSRENWQALVELQREALELESETPDFGELLDFLNRLVMSLAALSGFALDDMTRDEGWRFLMMGRRIERLQFLSSSLAAFLRGVAVFDQAGLEWLLELGNSSITYRSRYLAVPQLIPVLDLLLLDEQNPHAVLFQLKLVSRTLRRLNDDFGVPRETGLAPLVERLARFDLGCLENPLFGESSVRSALDGLADLLQAVADESGQVSDRLALRHFAHVDDVSQQTVSV
;
A
#
# COMPACT_ATOMS: atom_id res chain seq x y z
N MET A 1 -3.61 -37.98 -24.38
CA MET A 1 -3.47 -37.51 -22.99
C MET A 1 -4.59 -38.16 -22.20
N SER A 2 -4.35 -38.59 -20.97
CA SER A 2 -5.46 -38.95 -20.06
C SER A 2 -6.46 -37.79 -20.05
N ASP A 3 -7.75 -38.08 -19.96
CA ASP A 3 -8.74 -37.02 -19.80
C ASP A 3 -8.37 -36.22 -18.55
N LEU A 4 -8.39 -34.89 -18.64
CA LEU A 4 -8.12 -34.01 -17.48
C LEU A 4 -9.11 -34.31 -16.33
N LEU A 5 -10.25 -34.91 -16.66
CA LEU A 5 -11.28 -35.33 -15.72
C LEU A 5 -11.10 -36.75 -15.16
N ASP A 6 -10.19 -37.58 -15.68
CA ASP A 6 -10.01 -38.98 -15.25
C ASP A 6 -9.69 -39.11 -13.76
N ARG A 7 -9.11 -38.06 -13.17
CA ARG A 7 -8.73 -37.97 -11.74
C ARG A 7 -9.49 -36.88 -10.98
N TYR A 8 -10.52 -36.29 -11.59
CA TYR A 8 -11.30 -35.24 -10.93
C TYR A 8 -12.30 -35.88 -9.96
N PRO A 9 -12.18 -35.64 -8.63
CA PRO A 9 -13.09 -36.27 -7.68
C PRO A 9 -14.50 -35.67 -7.76
N LEU A 10 -15.52 -36.52 -7.57
CA LEU A 10 -16.92 -36.12 -7.44
C LEU A 10 -17.39 -36.43 -6.02
N THR A 11 -17.57 -35.38 -5.21
CA THR A 11 -18.11 -35.53 -3.86
C THR A 11 -19.64 -35.51 -3.91
N ALA A 12 -20.28 -36.59 -3.46
CA ALA A 12 -21.74 -36.69 -3.39
C ALA A 12 -22.32 -35.67 -2.39
N GLY A 13 -23.45 -35.04 -2.75
CA GLY A 13 -24.14 -34.09 -1.88
C GLY A 13 -23.59 -32.66 -1.90
N THR A 14 -22.67 -32.34 -2.80
CA THR A 14 -22.15 -30.97 -3.01
C THR A 14 -22.39 -30.53 -4.45
N TYR A 15 -22.63 -29.22 -4.66
CA TYR A 15 -22.80 -28.68 -6.01
C TYR A 15 -21.42 -28.52 -6.68
N HIS A 16 -21.23 -29.12 -7.84
CA HIS A 16 -20.02 -28.98 -8.66
C HIS A 16 -20.22 -27.92 -9.75
N GLU A 17 -19.32 -26.94 -9.80
CA GLU A 17 -19.38 -25.86 -10.80
C GLU A 17 -19.03 -26.37 -12.21
N LEU A 18 -18.15 -27.37 -12.32
CA LEU A 18 -17.71 -27.92 -13.61
C LEU A 18 -18.64 -29.03 -14.13
N LEU A 19 -19.06 -29.92 -13.24
CA LEU A 19 -19.81 -31.14 -13.57
C LEU A 19 -21.26 -31.03 -13.08
N ASP A 20 -22.19 -31.58 -13.84
CA ASP A 20 -23.58 -31.75 -13.40
C ASP A 20 -23.76 -33.04 -12.58
N ASP A 21 -24.99 -33.28 -12.10
CA ASP A 21 -25.32 -34.44 -11.27
C ASP A 21 -25.14 -35.79 -12.00
N SER A 22 -25.05 -35.78 -13.34
CA SER A 22 -24.76 -36.95 -14.15
C SER A 22 -23.25 -37.17 -14.38
N GLY A 23 -22.41 -36.27 -13.88
CA GLY A 23 -20.97 -36.25 -14.13
C GLY A 23 -20.58 -35.67 -15.49
N ALA A 24 -21.53 -35.08 -16.24
CA ALA A 24 -21.25 -34.45 -17.51
C ALA A 24 -20.81 -32.98 -17.31
N VAL A 25 -19.98 -32.48 -18.23
CA VAL A 25 -19.48 -31.10 -18.17
C VAL A 25 -20.60 -30.13 -18.49
N ARG A 26 -20.80 -29.12 -17.62
CA ARG A 26 -21.82 -28.10 -17.83
C ARG A 26 -21.52 -27.29 -19.10
N ALA A 27 -22.56 -26.93 -19.85
CA ALA A 27 -22.43 -26.32 -21.17
C ALA A 27 -21.55 -25.04 -21.20
N HIS A 28 -21.65 -24.18 -20.17
CA HIS A 28 -20.87 -22.94 -20.09
C HIS A 28 -19.37 -23.17 -19.80
N TRP A 29 -18.99 -24.34 -19.27
CA TRP A 29 -17.60 -24.74 -19.04
C TRP A 29 -16.95 -25.45 -20.23
N GLN A 30 -17.75 -26.02 -21.13
CA GLN A 30 -17.28 -26.94 -22.17
C GLN A 30 -16.19 -26.34 -23.06
N ARG A 31 -16.36 -25.09 -23.51
CA ARG A 31 -15.35 -24.41 -24.34
C ARG A 31 -14.03 -24.17 -23.61
N LEU A 32 -14.09 -23.87 -22.31
CA LEU A 32 -12.89 -23.69 -21.48
C LEU A 32 -12.17 -25.03 -21.33
N LEU A 33 -12.90 -26.09 -21.02
CA LEU A 33 -12.34 -27.43 -20.90
C LEU A 33 -11.71 -27.91 -22.23
N ASP A 34 -12.39 -27.72 -23.36
CA ASP A 34 -11.86 -28.05 -24.68
C ASP A 34 -10.52 -27.35 -24.97
N HIS A 35 -10.38 -26.08 -24.53
CA HIS A 35 -9.13 -25.34 -24.66
C HIS A 35 -8.03 -25.89 -23.75
N LEU A 36 -8.36 -26.25 -22.51
CA LEU A 36 -7.43 -26.86 -21.58
C LEU A 36 -6.94 -28.23 -22.09
N GLN A 37 -7.84 -29.07 -22.60
CA GLN A 37 -7.51 -30.39 -23.15
C GLN A 37 -6.61 -30.31 -24.39
N ARG A 38 -6.63 -29.19 -25.13
CA ARG A 38 -5.70 -28.94 -26.25
C ARG A 38 -4.34 -28.42 -25.81
N SER A 39 -4.22 -27.93 -24.57
CA SER A 39 -2.97 -27.39 -24.02
C SER A 39 -2.11 -28.53 -23.47
N THR A 40 -0.79 -28.45 -23.65
CA THR A 40 0.14 -29.39 -23.00
C THR A 40 0.39 -29.00 -21.54
N PRO A 41 0.76 -29.93 -20.64
CA PRO A 41 1.11 -29.61 -19.25
C PRO A 41 2.20 -28.52 -19.15
N ALA A 42 3.21 -28.56 -20.02
CA ALA A 42 4.24 -27.54 -20.09
C ALA A 42 3.70 -26.14 -20.43
N GLN A 43 2.69 -26.03 -21.30
CA GLN A 43 2.03 -24.75 -21.60
C GLN A 43 1.23 -24.22 -20.41
N LEU A 44 0.57 -25.10 -19.65
CA LEU A 44 -0.16 -24.72 -18.43
C LEU A 44 0.80 -24.27 -17.32
N ALA A 45 1.90 -25.00 -17.11
CA ALA A 45 2.96 -24.60 -16.18
C ALA A 45 3.58 -23.24 -16.58
N GLN A 46 3.81 -22.99 -17.87
CA GLN A 46 4.31 -21.70 -18.36
C GLN A 46 3.31 -20.57 -18.09
N ARG A 47 2.01 -20.79 -18.29
CA ARG A 47 0.96 -19.81 -17.97
C ARG A 47 0.87 -19.54 -16.47
N GLN A 48 0.98 -20.56 -15.63
CA GLN A 48 1.02 -20.39 -14.18
C GLN A 48 2.25 -19.57 -13.75
N ALA A 49 3.43 -19.88 -14.29
CA ALA A 49 4.65 -19.13 -14.01
C ALA A 49 4.52 -17.66 -14.42
N LEU A 50 3.85 -17.38 -15.56
CA LEU A 50 3.53 -16.03 -16.00
C LEU A 50 2.58 -15.31 -15.03
N LEU A 51 1.56 -16.00 -14.49
CA LEU A 51 0.66 -15.47 -13.46
C LEU A 51 1.44 -15.10 -12.19
N THR A 52 2.19 -16.04 -11.63
CA THR A 52 2.99 -15.82 -10.41
C THR A 52 3.97 -14.67 -10.59
N ARG A 53 4.64 -14.62 -11.74
CA ARG A 53 5.55 -13.53 -12.09
C ARG A 53 4.82 -12.19 -12.16
N GLN A 54 3.67 -12.10 -12.83
CA GLN A 54 2.92 -10.83 -12.90
C GLN A 54 2.42 -10.36 -11.53
N ILE A 55 1.99 -11.27 -10.66
CA ILE A 55 1.59 -10.93 -9.28
C ILE A 55 2.77 -10.35 -8.50
N GLN A 56 3.95 -10.98 -8.59
CA GLN A 56 5.16 -10.47 -7.94
C GLN A 56 5.60 -9.12 -8.53
N GLU A 57 5.60 -9.00 -9.86
CA GLU A 57 6.02 -7.79 -10.57
C GLU A 57 5.09 -6.59 -10.34
N ASN A 58 3.78 -6.83 -10.26
CA ASN A 58 2.80 -5.80 -9.89
C ASN A 58 2.77 -5.60 -8.36
N GLY A 59 3.42 -6.52 -7.63
CA GLY A 59 3.49 -6.63 -6.17
C GLY A 59 2.11 -6.66 -5.53
N VAL A 60 1.23 -7.51 -6.05
CA VAL A 60 -0.08 -7.80 -5.47
C VAL A 60 0.13 -8.55 -4.16
N THR A 61 -0.16 -7.89 -3.04
CA THR A 61 0.02 -8.44 -1.70
C THR A 61 -1.27 -8.39 -0.90
N TYR A 62 -1.34 -9.22 0.14
CA TYR A 62 -2.37 -9.13 1.19
C TYR A 62 -1.71 -9.34 2.54
N ASN A 63 -1.77 -8.33 3.41
CA ASN A 63 -1.02 -8.33 4.67
C ASN A 63 -1.85 -9.00 5.75
N VAL A 64 -1.51 -10.24 6.11
CA VAL A 64 -2.20 -10.96 7.19
C VAL A 64 -1.60 -10.50 8.53
N TYR A 65 -2.40 -9.81 9.35
CA TYR A 65 -2.01 -9.29 10.67
C TYR A 65 -1.47 -10.34 11.66
N ALA A 66 -1.59 -11.64 11.35
CA ALA A 66 -1.26 -12.75 12.25
C ALA A 66 0.19 -13.28 12.12
N ASP A 67 1.01 -12.77 11.20
CA ASP A 67 2.43 -13.14 11.14
C ASP A 67 3.27 -12.23 12.06
N PRO A 68 3.92 -12.76 13.13
CA PRO A 68 4.78 -11.98 14.02
C PRO A 68 5.94 -11.26 13.32
N LYS A 69 6.30 -11.68 12.09
CA LYS A 69 7.36 -11.07 11.28
C LYS A 69 6.88 -9.98 10.32
N GLY A 70 5.56 -9.73 10.24
CA GLY A 70 4.99 -8.68 9.39
C GLY A 70 5.30 -8.83 7.89
N ALA A 71 5.61 -10.04 7.43
CA ALA A 71 5.99 -10.30 6.05
C ALA A 71 4.75 -10.27 5.12
N ASP A 72 4.82 -9.45 4.06
CA ASP A 72 3.80 -9.41 3.00
C ASP A 72 3.68 -10.80 2.34
N ARG A 73 2.54 -11.50 2.49
CA ARG A 73 2.32 -12.74 1.74
C ARG A 73 1.90 -12.39 0.30
N PRO A 74 2.56 -12.97 -0.73
CA PRO A 74 2.14 -12.80 -2.11
C PRO A 74 0.70 -13.25 -2.32
N TRP A 75 -0.03 -12.51 -3.14
CA TRP A 75 -1.38 -12.88 -3.52
C TRP A 75 -1.41 -14.17 -4.34
N GLU A 76 -2.22 -15.15 -3.95
CA GLU A 76 -2.37 -16.40 -4.69
C GLU A 76 -3.55 -16.32 -5.66
N LEU A 77 -3.28 -16.51 -6.94
CA LEU A 77 -4.26 -16.51 -8.03
C LEU A 77 -4.22 -17.86 -8.74
N ASP A 78 -5.37 -18.51 -8.80
CA ASP A 78 -5.56 -19.72 -9.57
C ASP A 78 -5.67 -19.39 -11.07
N LEU A 79 -5.08 -20.26 -11.89
CA LEU A 79 -5.06 -20.12 -13.35
C LEU A 79 -6.48 -20.14 -13.96
N LEU A 80 -7.38 -20.95 -13.41
CA LEU A 80 -8.71 -21.21 -13.95
C LEU A 80 -9.74 -20.21 -13.40
N PRO A 81 -10.41 -19.45 -14.28
CA PRO A 81 -11.50 -18.57 -13.86
C PRO A 81 -12.72 -19.41 -13.45
N HIS A 82 -13.54 -18.86 -12.56
CA HIS A 82 -14.87 -19.37 -12.26
C HIS A 82 -15.87 -18.79 -13.28
N VAL A 83 -16.49 -19.65 -14.10
CA VAL A 83 -17.35 -19.24 -15.22
C VAL A 83 -18.83 -19.30 -14.82
N LEU A 84 -19.58 -18.23 -15.11
CA LEU A 84 -21.02 -18.10 -14.87
C LEU A 84 -21.78 -17.82 -16.18
N ALA A 85 -22.92 -18.49 -16.34
CA ALA A 85 -23.80 -18.28 -17.48
C ALA A 85 -24.52 -16.91 -17.42
N ALA A 86 -24.89 -16.39 -18.59
CA ALA A 86 -25.45 -15.04 -18.72
C ALA A 86 -26.83 -14.87 -18.06
N ASP A 87 -27.68 -15.89 -18.21
CA ASP A 87 -29.03 -15.98 -17.65
C ASP A 87 -29.02 -16.08 -16.13
N GLU A 88 -28.14 -16.94 -15.60
CA GLU A 88 -27.87 -17.06 -14.17
C GLU A 88 -27.40 -15.72 -13.59
N TRP A 89 -26.45 -15.07 -14.28
CA TRP A 89 -25.93 -13.78 -13.86
C TRP A 89 -27.00 -12.68 -13.88
N GLN A 90 -27.91 -12.68 -14.86
CA GLN A 90 -28.98 -11.69 -14.93
C GLN A 90 -29.88 -11.73 -13.70
N HIS A 91 -30.26 -12.94 -13.25
CA HIS A 91 -31.04 -13.13 -12.03
C HIS A 91 -30.27 -12.67 -10.79
N LEU A 92 -29.00 -13.09 -10.68
CA LEU A 92 -28.13 -12.72 -9.56
C LEU A 92 -27.95 -11.20 -9.48
N SER A 93 -27.61 -10.56 -10.60
CA SER A 93 -27.44 -9.10 -10.71
C SER A 93 -28.71 -8.34 -10.28
N ALA A 94 -29.89 -8.77 -10.73
CA ALA A 94 -31.16 -8.14 -10.32
C ALA A 94 -31.38 -8.22 -8.80
N GLY A 95 -31.10 -9.38 -8.20
CA GLY A 95 -31.26 -9.54 -6.75
C GLY A 95 -30.24 -8.77 -5.92
N ILE A 96 -28.98 -8.68 -6.38
CA ILE A 96 -27.95 -7.87 -5.72
C ILE A 96 -28.32 -6.38 -5.78
N ALA A 97 -28.81 -5.89 -6.93
CA ALA A 97 -29.27 -4.51 -7.07
C ALA A 97 -30.48 -4.22 -6.17
N GLN A 98 -31.46 -5.15 -6.09
CA GLN A 98 -32.61 -5.03 -5.19
C GLN A 98 -32.15 -4.95 -3.73
N ARG A 99 -31.21 -5.81 -3.33
CA ARG A 99 -30.68 -5.85 -1.97
C ARG A 99 -29.88 -4.60 -1.60
N ALA A 100 -29.08 -4.07 -2.51
CA ALA A 100 -28.36 -2.81 -2.32
C ALA A 100 -29.33 -1.64 -2.09
N ARG A 101 -30.39 -1.56 -2.91
CA ARG A 101 -31.48 -0.58 -2.74
C ARG A 101 -32.17 -0.72 -1.37
N LEU A 102 -32.45 -1.95 -0.97
CA LEU A 102 -33.05 -2.24 0.34
C LEU A 102 -32.18 -1.74 1.49
N LEU A 103 -30.91 -2.12 1.50
CA LEU A 103 -29.96 -1.72 2.55
C LEU A 103 -29.75 -0.20 2.60
N ASN A 104 -29.73 0.47 1.45
CA ASN A 104 -29.68 1.93 1.39
C ASN A 104 -30.93 2.56 2.04
N ALA A 105 -32.12 2.02 1.76
CA ALA A 105 -33.37 2.51 2.34
C ALA A 105 -33.47 2.23 3.85
N VAL A 106 -32.96 1.08 4.32
CA VAL A 106 -32.83 0.79 5.75
C VAL A 106 -31.94 1.84 6.41
N LEU A 107 -30.79 2.18 5.83
CA LEU A 107 -29.88 3.19 6.39
C LEU A 107 -30.53 4.58 6.48
N ALA A 108 -31.25 4.96 5.41
CA ALA A 108 -31.99 6.21 5.36
C ALA A 108 -33.11 6.27 6.42
N ASP A 109 -33.76 5.14 6.72
CA ASP A 109 -34.75 5.06 7.79
C ASP A 109 -34.10 5.16 9.17
N LEU A 110 -33.01 4.41 9.42
CA LEU A 110 -32.32 4.37 10.71
C LEU A 110 -31.79 5.74 11.15
N TYR A 111 -31.15 6.49 10.24
CA TYR A 111 -30.65 7.84 10.53
C TYR A 111 -31.68 8.95 10.27
N GLY A 112 -32.89 8.59 9.82
CA GLY A 112 -33.98 9.50 9.51
C GLY A 112 -35.23 9.22 10.37
N PRO A 113 -36.38 8.85 9.75
CA PRO A 113 -37.66 8.75 10.46
C PRO A 113 -37.83 7.53 11.38
N GLN A 114 -36.97 6.51 11.28
CA GLN A 114 -36.95 5.30 12.11
C GLN A 114 -38.28 4.54 12.13
N ARG A 115 -38.95 4.41 10.98
CA ARG A 115 -40.21 3.68 10.85
C ARG A 115 -40.04 2.18 11.10
N LEU A 116 -38.92 1.59 10.70
CA LEU A 116 -38.67 0.16 10.87
C LEU A 116 -38.64 -0.25 12.35
N ILE A 117 -38.11 0.63 13.21
CA ILE A 117 -38.11 0.44 14.66
C ILE A 117 -39.51 0.72 15.24
N LYS A 118 -40.15 1.84 14.86
CA LYS A 118 -41.47 2.24 15.37
C LYS A 118 -42.58 1.22 15.07
N GLU A 119 -42.52 0.58 13.91
CA GLU A 119 -43.49 -0.43 13.46
C GLU A 119 -43.12 -1.86 13.94
N GLY A 120 -42.01 -2.01 14.69
CA GLY A 120 -41.59 -3.30 15.25
C GLY A 120 -41.01 -4.29 14.23
N LEU A 121 -40.58 -3.82 13.06
CA LEU A 121 -39.93 -4.65 12.05
C LEU A 121 -38.45 -4.89 12.35
N LEU A 122 -37.84 -3.99 13.11
CA LEU A 122 -36.44 -4.09 13.52
C LEU A 122 -36.31 -3.78 15.03
N PRO A 123 -35.73 -4.68 15.83
CA PRO A 123 -35.52 -4.46 17.26
C PRO A 123 -34.57 -3.29 17.52
N ALA A 124 -34.93 -2.43 18.47
CA ALA A 124 -34.10 -1.26 18.82
C ALA A 124 -32.75 -1.67 19.41
N GLU A 125 -32.71 -2.79 20.14
CA GLU A 125 -31.51 -3.35 20.78
C GLU A 125 -30.48 -3.81 19.75
N LEU A 126 -30.94 -4.35 18.61
CA LEU A 126 -30.06 -4.78 17.52
C LEU A 126 -29.37 -3.59 16.84
N VAL A 127 -30.05 -2.44 16.78
CA VAL A 127 -29.52 -1.22 16.15
C VAL A 127 -28.73 -0.37 17.14
N PHE A 128 -29.36 0.11 18.21
CA PHE A 128 -28.76 1.07 19.13
C PHE A 128 -27.70 0.43 20.05
N GLY A 129 -27.73 -0.90 20.20
CA GLY A 129 -26.66 -1.65 20.86
C GLY A 129 -25.43 -1.88 19.97
N HIS A 130 -25.53 -1.61 18.67
CA HIS A 130 -24.45 -1.87 17.73
C HIS A 130 -23.45 -0.71 17.68
N ASN A 131 -22.16 -0.99 17.91
CA ASN A 131 -21.11 0.03 17.95
C ASN A 131 -20.99 0.87 16.67
N ASN A 132 -21.36 0.32 15.51
CA ASN A 132 -21.35 1.04 14.23
C ASN A 132 -22.60 1.89 13.98
N PHE A 133 -23.57 1.94 14.90
CA PHE A 133 -24.61 2.95 14.87
C PHE A 133 -24.08 4.26 15.44
N LEU A 134 -23.89 5.26 14.57
CA LEU A 134 -23.25 6.51 14.94
C LEU A 134 -24.31 7.57 15.27
N TRP A 135 -24.57 7.80 16.57
CA TRP A 135 -25.44 8.89 17.02
C TRP A 135 -25.13 10.25 16.38
N PRO A 136 -23.85 10.64 16.22
CA PRO A 136 -23.51 11.90 15.57
C PRO A 136 -23.94 12.04 14.10
N CYS A 137 -24.32 10.93 13.44
CA CYS A 137 -24.80 10.89 12.05
C CYS A 137 -26.32 11.06 11.91
N GLN A 138 -27.07 11.12 13.02
CA GLN A 138 -28.52 11.27 12.98
C GLN A 138 -28.94 12.55 12.23
N GLY A 139 -29.86 12.41 11.28
CA GLY A 139 -30.38 13.52 10.48
C GLY A 139 -29.53 13.93 9.28
N ILE A 140 -28.33 13.35 9.09
CA ILE A 140 -27.51 13.60 7.90
C ILE A 140 -28.22 13.03 6.67
N GLN A 141 -28.32 13.82 5.60
CA GLN A 141 -28.94 13.43 4.33
C GLN A 141 -27.91 13.58 3.20
N PRO A 142 -27.41 12.47 2.63
CA PRO A 142 -26.51 12.53 1.48
C PRO A 142 -27.26 12.97 0.21
N PRO A 143 -26.55 13.54 -0.77
CA PRO A 143 -27.11 13.85 -2.09
C PRO A 143 -27.79 12.63 -2.73
N ASP A 144 -28.90 12.86 -3.43
CA ASP A 144 -29.78 11.83 -4.03
C ASP A 144 -30.27 10.74 -3.07
N GLY A 145 -30.11 10.89 -1.74
CA GLY A 145 -30.43 9.84 -0.76
C GLY A 145 -29.52 8.61 -0.86
N ALA A 146 -28.34 8.74 -1.48
CA ALA A 146 -27.37 7.65 -1.65
C ALA A 146 -26.42 7.56 -0.45
N PHE A 147 -26.73 6.68 0.51
CA PHE A 147 -25.82 6.39 1.63
C PHE A 147 -24.77 5.34 1.23
N LEU A 148 -25.20 4.29 0.52
CA LEU A 148 -24.35 3.19 0.07
C LEU A 148 -23.92 3.40 -1.39
N HIS A 149 -22.75 3.99 -1.60
CA HIS A 149 -22.20 4.24 -2.93
C HIS A 149 -21.56 2.99 -3.53
N LEU A 150 -20.94 2.18 -2.69
CA LEU A 150 -20.30 0.91 -3.01
C LEU A 150 -20.77 -0.16 -2.01
N TYR A 151 -21.48 -1.16 -2.50
CA TYR A 151 -21.95 -2.29 -1.72
C TYR A 151 -21.24 -3.56 -2.18
N ALA A 152 -20.94 -4.47 -1.26
CA ALA A 152 -20.54 -5.83 -1.63
C ALA A 152 -21.34 -6.87 -0.87
N VAL A 153 -21.54 -8.01 -1.52
CA VAL A 153 -22.31 -9.14 -1.00
C VAL A 153 -21.48 -10.41 -1.10
N ASP A 154 -21.44 -11.16 0.00
CA ASP A 154 -20.82 -12.47 0.06
C ASP A 154 -21.88 -13.53 -0.27
N LEU A 155 -21.58 -14.36 -1.27
CA LEU A 155 -22.49 -15.35 -1.83
C LEU A 155 -21.89 -16.75 -1.71
N ALA A 156 -22.75 -17.70 -1.40
CA ALA A 156 -22.46 -19.13 -1.46
C ALA A 156 -23.53 -19.82 -2.31
N ARG A 157 -23.13 -20.86 -3.02
CA ARG A 157 -24.05 -21.72 -3.77
C ARG A 157 -24.22 -23.04 -3.05
N THR A 158 -25.46 -23.38 -2.72
CA THR A 158 -25.82 -24.60 -1.99
C THR A 158 -25.93 -25.81 -2.92
N PRO A 159 -25.99 -27.05 -2.37
CA PRO A 159 -26.09 -28.28 -3.16
C PRO A 159 -27.25 -28.33 -4.15
N ASP A 160 -28.34 -27.61 -3.87
CA ASP A 160 -29.51 -27.47 -4.75
C ASP A 160 -29.29 -26.50 -5.92
N GLY A 161 -28.09 -25.92 -6.05
CA GLY A 161 -27.70 -24.99 -7.10
C GLY A 161 -28.19 -23.56 -6.92
N ARG A 162 -28.88 -23.22 -5.82
CA ARG A 162 -29.35 -21.87 -5.52
C ARG A 162 -28.26 -21.03 -4.86
N TRP A 163 -28.31 -19.72 -5.10
CA TRP A 163 -27.41 -18.74 -4.49
C TRP A 163 -28.03 -18.17 -3.21
N TRP A 164 -27.21 -18.07 -2.16
CA TRP A 164 -27.60 -17.54 -0.87
C TRP A 164 -26.63 -16.45 -0.45
N VAL A 165 -27.18 -15.38 0.13
CA VAL A 165 -26.39 -14.32 0.76
C VAL A 165 -25.92 -14.78 2.14
N THR A 166 -24.61 -14.77 2.34
CA THR A 166 -23.98 -15.14 3.63
C THR A 166 -23.61 -13.93 4.47
N ALA A 167 -23.25 -12.81 3.83
CA ALA A 167 -22.97 -11.54 4.51
C ALA A 167 -23.10 -10.34 3.57
N ASP A 168 -23.34 -9.18 4.15
CA ASP A 168 -23.38 -7.88 3.50
C ASP A 168 -22.20 -7.03 3.96
N ARG A 169 -21.58 -6.29 3.03
CA ARG A 169 -20.46 -5.37 3.29
C ARG A 169 -20.82 -3.98 2.79
N THR A 170 -20.96 -3.05 3.72
CA THR A 170 -21.56 -1.73 3.52
C THR A 170 -20.67 -0.60 4.03
N GLN A 171 -19.61 -0.89 4.78
CA GLN A 171 -18.71 0.12 5.32
C GLN A 171 -17.64 0.53 4.28
N ALA A 172 -16.56 -0.25 4.19
CA ALA A 172 -15.47 -0.06 3.23
C ALA A 172 -15.11 -1.37 2.50
N PRO A 173 -16.04 -1.97 1.72
CA PRO A 173 -15.87 -3.32 1.16
C PRO A 173 -14.61 -3.43 0.28
N SER A 174 -13.74 -4.40 0.58
CA SER A 174 -12.54 -4.75 -0.19
C SER A 174 -12.78 -5.89 -1.18
N GLY A 175 -11.93 -5.93 -2.21
CA GLY A 175 -11.83 -6.98 -3.21
C GLY A 175 -12.16 -6.56 -4.64
N ALA A 176 -12.78 -5.40 -4.87
CA ALA A 176 -13.12 -4.94 -6.21
C ALA A 176 -11.88 -4.66 -7.07
N GLY A 177 -10.83 -4.07 -6.46
CA GLY A 177 -9.55 -3.86 -7.15
C GLY A 177 -8.80 -5.17 -7.42
N TYR A 178 -8.86 -6.14 -6.51
CA TYR A 178 -8.33 -7.49 -6.75
C TYR A 178 -9.06 -8.20 -7.89
N ALA A 179 -10.38 -8.08 -7.99
CA ALA A 179 -11.15 -8.65 -9.09
C ALA A 179 -10.73 -8.05 -10.45
N LEU A 180 -10.51 -6.73 -10.51
CA LEU A 180 -10.02 -6.06 -11.71
C LEU A 180 -8.59 -6.47 -12.08
N GLU A 181 -7.72 -6.65 -11.09
CA GLU A 181 -6.34 -7.10 -11.32
C GLU A 181 -6.28 -8.57 -11.76
N ASN A 182 -7.01 -9.46 -11.08
CA ASN A 182 -7.18 -10.86 -11.48
C ASN A 182 -7.64 -10.95 -12.93
N ARG A 183 -8.64 -10.14 -13.32
CA ARG A 183 -9.12 -10.07 -14.70
C ARG A 183 -8.04 -9.67 -15.70
N THR A 184 -7.21 -8.70 -15.34
CA THR A 184 -6.12 -8.22 -16.20
C THR A 184 -5.04 -9.28 -16.40
N ILE A 185 -4.70 -10.04 -15.34
CA ILE A 185 -3.70 -11.10 -15.38
C ILE A 185 -4.23 -12.33 -16.14
N VAL A 186 -5.41 -12.84 -15.78
CA VAL A 186 -5.98 -14.07 -16.38
C VAL A 186 -6.33 -13.87 -17.86
N SER A 187 -6.84 -12.70 -18.25
CA SER A 187 -7.11 -12.41 -19.67
C SER A 187 -5.86 -12.37 -20.53
N ARG A 188 -4.67 -12.06 -19.97
CA ARG A 188 -3.39 -12.15 -20.67
C ARG A 188 -2.87 -13.58 -20.77
N ALA A 189 -3.18 -14.44 -19.79
CA ALA A 189 -2.85 -15.86 -19.84
C ALA A 189 -3.73 -16.63 -20.83
N PHE A 190 -4.99 -16.21 -21.00
CA PHE A 190 -5.97 -16.82 -21.91
C PHE A 190 -6.64 -15.81 -22.86
N PRO A 191 -5.89 -15.14 -23.75
CA PRO A 191 -6.44 -14.05 -24.57
C PRO A 191 -7.49 -14.51 -25.58
N ASP A 192 -7.27 -15.66 -26.22
CA ASP A 192 -8.21 -16.21 -27.20
C ASP A 192 -9.50 -16.66 -26.50
N LEU A 193 -9.39 -17.38 -25.39
CA LEU A 193 -10.55 -17.85 -24.64
C LEU A 193 -11.38 -16.69 -24.08
N TYR A 194 -10.73 -15.65 -23.55
CA TYR A 194 -11.40 -14.44 -23.06
C TYR A 194 -12.26 -13.77 -24.14
N ARG A 195 -11.76 -13.74 -25.38
CA ARG A 195 -12.50 -13.20 -26.54
C ARG A 195 -13.62 -14.14 -26.98
N ASP A 196 -13.33 -15.43 -27.11
CA ASP A 196 -14.25 -16.43 -27.68
C ASP A 196 -15.43 -16.76 -26.76
N LEU A 197 -15.24 -16.60 -25.45
CA LEU A 197 -16.29 -16.68 -24.43
C LEU A 197 -17.09 -15.37 -24.25
N GLN A 198 -16.69 -14.30 -24.94
CA GLN A 198 -17.34 -12.98 -24.84
C GLN A 198 -17.47 -12.49 -23.39
N VAL A 199 -16.42 -12.66 -22.58
CA VAL A 199 -16.47 -12.28 -21.16
C VAL A 199 -16.77 -10.78 -21.00
N GLN A 200 -17.71 -10.43 -20.12
CA GLN A 200 -18.13 -9.05 -19.89
C GLN A 200 -17.04 -8.20 -19.22
N HIS A 201 -16.93 -6.93 -19.61
CA HIS A 201 -15.92 -6.01 -19.06
C HIS A 201 -16.32 -5.41 -17.70
N LEU A 202 -15.34 -5.31 -16.80
CA LEU A 202 -15.52 -4.74 -15.45
C LEU A 202 -15.49 -3.20 -15.43
N THR A 203 -14.99 -2.55 -16.48
CA THR A 203 -14.72 -1.10 -16.52
C THR A 203 -15.96 -0.23 -16.33
N GLY A 204 -17.12 -0.68 -16.83
CA GLY A 204 -18.38 0.08 -16.73
C GLY A 204 -18.83 0.33 -15.29
N PHE A 205 -18.48 -0.57 -14.37
CA PHE A 205 -18.75 -0.43 -12.94
C PHE A 205 -17.96 0.74 -12.33
N PHE A 206 -16.64 0.79 -12.56
CA PHE A 206 -15.78 1.84 -12.04
C PHE A 206 -16.10 3.21 -12.64
N ARG A 207 -16.45 3.26 -13.92
CA ARG A 207 -16.95 4.49 -14.55
C ARG A 207 -18.22 5.00 -13.86
N THR A 208 -19.18 4.11 -13.59
CA THR A 208 -20.44 4.47 -12.91
C THR A 208 -20.15 5.02 -11.50
N LEU A 209 -19.19 4.43 -10.77
CA LEU A 209 -18.74 4.95 -9.49
C LEU A 209 -18.16 6.37 -9.61
N GLN A 210 -17.28 6.62 -10.58
CA GLN A 210 -16.72 7.96 -10.81
C GLN A 210 -17.79 8.99 -11.15
N GLU A 211 -18.69 8.66 -12.09
CA GLU A 211 -19.79 9.52 -12.51
C GLU A 211 -20.71 9.87 -11.34
N THR A 212 -21.02 8.90 -10.48
CA THR A 212 -21.82 9.12 -9.27
C THR A 212 -21.12 10.02 -8.26
N LEU A 213 -19.84 9.78 -7.96
CA LEU A 213 -19.10 10.62 -7.01
C LEU A 213 -18.90 12.05 -7.52
N VAL A 214 -18.61 12.24 -8.81
CA VAL A 214 -18.50 13.58 -9.42
C VAL A 214 -19.84 14.30 -9.39
N ARG A 215 -20.95 13.62 -9.71
CA ARG A 215 -22.30 14.22 -9.69
C ARG A 215 -22.74 14.65 -8.29
N GLN A 216 -22.39 13.88 -7.27
CA GLN A 216 -22.84 14.09 -5.89
C GLN A 216 -21.88 14.93 -5.05
N ALA A 217 -20.67 15.19 -5.53
CA ALA A 217 -19.73 16.04 -4.82
C ALA A 217 -20.28 17.48 -4.72
N PRO A 218 -20.28 18.11 -3.53
CA PRO A 218 -20.66 19.51 -3.36
C PRO A 218 -19.71 20.41 -4.16
N GLY A 219 -20.20 21.44 -4.84
CA GLY A 219 -19.34 22.37 -5.59
C GLY A 219 -20.07 23.50 -6.32
N ASP A 220 -19.30 24.54 -6.66
CA ASP A 220 -19.72 25.80 -7.29
C ASP A 220 -19.26 25.85 -8.77
N ASP A 221 -19.79 24.98 -9.63
CA ASP A 221 -19.46 24.87 -11.07
C ASP A 221 -18.00 24.49 -11.46
N GLN A 222 -17.15 24.12 -10.50
CA GLN A 222 -15.79 23.63 -10.74
C GLN A 222 -15.69 22.09 -10.78
N GLN A 223 -14.62 21.56 -11.38
CA GLN A 223 -14.36 20.12 -11.36
C GLN A 223 -14.01 19.67 -9.92
N PRO A 224 -14.77 18.74 -9.31
CA PRO A 224 -14.57 18.36 -7.92
C PRO A 224 -13.28 17.55 -7.74
N LEU A 225 -12.48 17.95 -6.75
CA LEU A 225 -11.38 17.14 -6.23
C LEU A 225 -11.92 15.99 -5.39
N ILE A 226 -11.73 14.76 -5.88
CA ILE A 226 -12.09 13.51 -5.22
C ILE A 226 -10.80 12.80 -4.78
N VAL A 227 -10.73 12.38 -3.51
CA VAL A 227 -9.57 11.67 -2.95
C VAL A 227 -9.96 10.29 -2.44
N LEU A 228 -9.00 9.36 -2.41
CA LEU A 228 -9.17 8.03 -1.81
C LEU A 228 -8.44 7.98 -0.47
N LEU A 229 -9.19 7.92 0.63
CA LEU A 229 -8.65 7.91 1.99
C LEU A 229 -8.30 6.47 2.42
N THR A 230 -7.03 6.24 2.76
CA THR A 230 -6.49 4.94 3.18
C THR A 230 -5.97 4.99 4.63
N PRO A 231 -6.08 3.89 5.40
CA PRO A 231 -5.42 3.76 6.70
C PRO A 231 -3.88 3.60 6.60
N GLY A 232 -3.33 3.51 5.39
CA GLY A 232 -1.90 3.38 5.13
C GLY A 232 -1.42 1.94 4.94
N ARG A 233 -0.10 1.76 4.86
CA ARG A 233 0.56 0.52 4.39
C ARG A 233 0.32 -0.72 5.23
N PHE A 234 0.01 -0.55 6.51
CA PHE A 234 -0.16 -1.68 7.43
C PHE A 234 -1.53 -2.36 7.29
N ASN A 235 -2.42 -1.81 6.47
CA ASN A 235 -3.70 -2.43 6.19
C ASN A 235 -3.57 -3.59 5.19
N GLU A 236 -4.27 -4.69 5.47
CA GLU A 236 -4.31 -5.91 4.67
C GLU A 236 -4.64 -5.69 3.18
N SER A 237 -5.41 -4.65 2.86
CA SER A 237 -5.87 -4.32 1.50
C SER A 237 -5.21 -3.07 0.92
N TYR A 238 -4.07 -2.60 1.47
CA TYR A 238 -3.40 -1.38 0.99
C TYR A 238 -3.03 -1.43 -0.51
N PHE A 239 -2.63 -2.59 -1.02
CA PHE A 239 -2.40 -2.78 -2.46
C PHE A 239 -3.64 -2.37 -3.28
N GLU A 240 -4.82 -2.82 -2.86
CA GLU A 240 -6.08 -2.50 -3.54
C GLU A 240 -6.35 -0.99 -3.54
N HIS A 241 -6.06 -0.31 -2.44
CA HIS A 241 -6.27 1.14 -2.31
C HIS A 241 -5.40 1.88 -3.31
N LEU A 242 -4.12 1.52 -3.40
CA LEU A 242 -3.18 2.08 -4.37
C LEU A 242 -3.62 1.79 -5.81
N TYR A 243 -4.05 0.56 -6.06
CA TYR A 243 -4.50 0.13 -7.38
C TYR A 243 -5.74 0.90 -7.83
N LEU A 244 -6.77 0.97 -6.99
CA LEU A 244 -8.01 1.70 -7.27
C LEU A 244 -7.76 3.20 -7.41
N ALA A 245 -6.93 3.81 -6.55
CA ALA A 245 -6.57 5.22 -6.68
C ALA A 245 -5.97 5.54 -8.05
N ARG A 246 -5.06 4.68 -8.54
CA ARG A 246 -4.46 4.80 -9.88
C ARG A 246 -5.48 4.61 -11.01
N GLN A 247 -6.30 3.56 -10.93
CA GLN A 247 -7.30 3.26 -11.98
C GLN A 247 -8.41 4.31 -12.05
N LEU A 248 -8.83 4.84 -10.91
CA LEU A 248 -9.85 5.88 -10.80
C LEU A 248 -9.29 7.30 -10.98
N GLY A 249 -7.97 7.46 -10.98
CA GLY A 249 -7.31 8.77 -11.10
C GLY A 249 -7.53 9.67 -9.89
N TYR A 250 -7.68 9.10 -8.69
CA TYR A 250 -7.84 9.85 -7.43
C TYR A 250 -6.51 9.91 -6.67
N PRO A 251 -6.16 11.05 -6.05
CA PRO A 251 -5.06 11.11 -5.09
C PRO A 251 -5.32 10.14 -3.93
N LEU A 252 -4.35 9.27 -3.66
CA LEU A 252 -4.32 8.41 -2.47
C LEU A 252 -3.82 9.23 -1.29
N VAL A 253 -4.61 9.33 -0.23
CA VAL A 253 -4.33 10.18 0.93
C VAL A 253 -4.52 9.41 2.24
N GLU A 254 -3.73 9.73 3.25
CA GLU A 254 -3.94 9.26 4.63
C GLU A 254 -4.60 10.38 5.46
N GLY A 255 -5.10 10.05 6.66
CA GLY A 255 -5.76 11.05 7.53
C GLY A 255 -4.87 12.27 7.80
N GLY A 256 -3.58 12.02 8.03
CA GLY A 256 -2.57 13.05 8.20
C GLY A 256 -2.28 13.91 6.96
N ASP A 257 -2.77 13.57 5.76
CA ASP A 257 -2.66 14.40 4.56
C ASP A 257 -3.81 15.41 4.43
N LEU A 258 -4.89 15.22 5.19
CA LEU A 258 -6.08 16.04 5.18
C LEU A 258 -6.18 16.92 6.44
N THR A 259 -6.91 18.02 6.34
CA THR A 259 -7.21 18.91 7.48
C THR A 259 -8.57 19.56 7.29
N VAL A 260 -9.27 19.87 8.38
CA VAL A 260 -10.56 20.57 8.35
C VAL A 260 -10.39 21.99 8.84
N ARG A 261 -10.93 22.96 8.09
CA ARG A 261 -11.04 24.37 8.46
C ARG A 261 -12.40 24.90 8.03
N ASP A 262 -13.08 25.64 8.92
CA ASP A 262 -14.42 26.18 8.66
C ASP A 262 -15.38 25.10 8.10
N SER A 263 -15.41 23.94 8.77
CA SER A 263 -16.19 22.75 8.39
C SER A 263 -15.96 22.30 6.93
N THR A 264 -14.79 22.59 6.36
CA THR A 264 -14.41 22.23 4.98
C THR A 264 -13.12 21.43 4.99
N VAL A 265 -13.07 20.34 4.21
CA VAL A 265 -11.89 19.47 4.13
C VAL A 265 -10.91 19.97 3.08
N PHE A 266 -9.63 20.00 3.44
CA PHE A 266 -8.52 20.40 2.57
C PHE A 266 -7.42 19.33 2.51
N LEU A 267 -6.84 19.15 1.33
CA LEU A 267 -5.62 18.39 1.09
C LEU A 267 -4.39 19.28 1.28
N LYS A 268 -3.43 18.81 2.09
CA LYS A 268 -2.14 19.49 2.33
C LYS A 268 -1.13 19.19 1.21
N THR A 269 -1.11 20.05 0.19
CA THR A 269 -0.15 19.94 -0.92
C THR A 269 1.09 20.78 -0.68
N LEU A 270 2.17 20.54 -1.44
CA LEU A 270 3.34 21.43 -1.44
C LEU A 270 3.01 22.88 -1.77
N SER A 271 1.98 23.11 -2.59
CA SER A 271 1.55 24.44 -3.03
C SER A 271 0.57 25.13 -2.07
N GLY A 272 0.20 24.47 -0.97
CA GLY A 272 -0.81 24.96 -0.02
C GLY A 272 -2.04 24.04 0.06
N LEU A 273 -3.11 24.57 0.66
CA LEU A 273 -4.34 23.82 0.90
C LEU A 273 -5.26 23.82 -0.32
N ARG A 274 -5.75 22.63 -0.71
CA ARG A 274 -6.75 22.47 -1.78
C ARG A 274 -8.04 21.83 -1.27
N ARG A 275 -9.18 22.44 -1.57
CA ARG A 275 -10.50 21.95 -1.13
C ARG A 275 -10.78 20.56 -1.69
N VAL A 276 -11.14 19.62 -0.82
CA VAL A 276 -11.61 18.28 -1.16
C VAL A 276 -13.13 18.28 -1.15
N HIS A 277 -13.74 17.78 -2.23
CA HIS A 277 -15.19 17.79 -2.41
C HIS A 277 -15.80 16.41 -2.13
N ALA A 278 -15.08 15.33 -2.46
CA ALA A 278 -15.50 13.99 -2.08
C ALA A 278 -14.34 13.11 -1.61
N ILE A 279 -14.64 12.20 -0.69
CA ILE A 279 -13.70 11.23 -0.12
C ILE A 279 -14.29 9.83 -0.33
N MET A 280 -13.62 9.03 -1.15
CA MET A 280 -13.83 7.58 -1.18
C MET A 280 -13.02 6.96 -0.04
N ARG A 281 -13.69 6.54 1.04
CA ARG A 281 -12.99 6.02 2.23
C ARG A 281 -12.71 4.53 2.13
N ARG A 282 -11.59 4.12 2.72
CA ARG A 282 -11.18 2.73 2.95
C ARG A 282 -10.93 2.44 4.43
N LEU A 283 -11.54 3.24 5.30
CA LEU A 283 -11.48 3.11 6.75
C LEU A 283 -12.86 2.77 7.27
N ASP A 284 -12.90 2.05 8.38
CA ASP A 284 -14.11 1.83 9.15
C ASP A 284 -14.59 3.15 9.79
N ASP A 285 -15.87 3.20 10.14
CA ASP A 285 -16.57 4.43 10.53
C ASP A 285 -15.91 5.10 11.75
N ASP A 286 -15.62 4.33 12.80
CA ASP A 286 -15.10 4.83 14.08
C ASP A 286 -13.72 5.48 13.93
N PHE A 287 -12.90 5.01 12.99
CA PHE A 287 -11.58 5.56 12.73
C PHE A 287 -11.58 6.87 11.93
N CYS A 288 -12.72 7.29 11.36
CA CYS A 288 -12.77 8.41 10.40
C CYS A 288 -12.60 9.80 11.04
N ASP A 289 -13.05 10.01 12.28
CA ASP A 289 -12.93 11.31 12.96
C ASP A 289 -12.60 11.14 14.46
N PRO A 290 -11.35 11.44 14.89
CA PRO A 290 -10.97 11.32 16.28
C PRO A 290 -11.59 12.35 17.23
N LEU A 291 -12.22 13.42 16.72
CA LEU A 291 -12.85 14.42 17.60
C LEU A 291 -14.24 13.97 18.09
N GLU A 292 -15.02 13.32 17.23
CA GLU A 292 -16.41 12.94 17.53
C GLU A 292 -16.61 11.42 17.68
N LEU A 293 -15.71 10.59 17.14
CA LEU A 293 -15.84 9.13 17.15
C LEU A 293 -14.81 8.49 18.08
N ARG A 294 -13.66 8.06 17.53
CA ARG A 294 -12.63 7.32 18.28
C ARG A 294 -11.41 8.19 18.58
N THR A 295 -11.29 8.66 19.83
CA THR A 295 -10.27 9.64 20.25
C THR A 295 -8.82 9.15 20.18
N ASP A 296 -8.57 7.84 20.23
CA ASP A 296 -7.24 7.23 20.08
C ASP A 296 -6.89 6.92 18.61
N SER A 297 -7.77 7.24 17.65
CA SER A 297 -7.49 7.03 16.23
C SER A 297 -6.47 8.03 15.70
N ALA A 298 -5.40 7.53 15.08
CA ALA A 298 -4.45 8.31 14.30
C ALA A 298 -4.70 8.24 12.77
N LEU A 299 -5.76 7.51 12.35
CA LEU A 299 -6.02 7.21 10.93
C LEU A 299 -6.98 8.21 10.27
N GLY A 300 -7.87 8.80 11.07
CA GLY A 300 -8.94 9.69 10.61
C GLY A 300 -8.49 11.13 10.38
N VAL A 301 -9.48 11.97 10.09
CA VAL A 301 -9.30 13.40 9.90
C VAL A 301 -10.10 14.14 10.98
N PRO A 302 -9.43 14.85 11.91
CA PRO A 302 -10.12 15.60 12.96
C PRO A 302 -11.14 16.61 12.37
N GLY A 303 -12.41 16.48 12.75
CA GLY A 303 -13.50 17.36 12.32
C GLY A 303 -14.15 16.99 10.99
N LEU A 304 -13.81 15.82 10.42
CA LEU A 304 -14.41 15.32 9.19
C LEU A 304 -15.93 15.16 9.32
N LEU A 305 -16.41 14.66 10.45
CA LEU A 305 -17.82 14.41 10.63
C LEU A 305 -18.63 15.71 10.63
N ASP A 306 -18.11 16.77 11.24
CA ASP A 306 -18.72 18.10 11.17
C ASP A 306 -18.81 18.60 9.72
N ALA A 307 -17.74 18.44 8.93
CA ALA A 307 -17.75 18.81 7.51
C ALA A 307 -18.79 18.02 6.69
N VAL A 308 -18.97 16.73 6.98
CA VAL A 308 -20.01 15.89 6.38
C VAL A 308 -21.40 16.37 6.79
N ARG A 309 -21.60 16.67 8.08
CA ARG A 309 -22.89 17.14 8.62
C ARG A 309 -23.32 18.47 8.01
N GLN A 310 -22.37 19.37 7.72
CA GLN A 310 -22.63 20.63 7.01
C GLN A 310 -22.85 20.46 5.49
N GLY A 311 -22.64 19.25 4.94
CA GLY A 311 -22.76 19.00 3.50
C GLY A 311 -21.62 19.58 2.66
N ASN A 312 -20.49 19.95 3.28
CA ASN A 312 -19.35 20.57 2.60
C ASN A 312 -18.43 19.54 1.91
N VAL A 313 -18.58 18.25 2.24
CA VAL A 313 -17.84 17.14 1.64
C VAL A 313 -18.73 15.90 1.54
N LEU A 314 -18.63 15.17 0.42
CA LEU A 314 -19.24 13.85 0.26
C LEU A 314 -18.29 12.76 0.80
N VAL A 315 -18.77 11.85 1.63
CA VAL A 315 -18.00 10.65 2.05
C VAL A 315 -18.69 9.40 1.52
N ALA A 316 -17.95 8.60 0.76
CA ALA A 316 -18.44 7.40 0.11
C ALA A 316 -17.71 6.14 0.63
N ASN A 317 -18.38 5.20 1.29
CA ASN A 317 -19.79 5.22 1.72
C ASN A 317 -20.04 6.19 2.88
N ALA A 318 -21.30 6.58 3.07
CA ALA A 318 -21.70 7.44 4.18
C ALA A 318 -21.25 6.86 5.53
N LEU A 319 -20.93 7.76 6.48
CA LEU A 319 -20.56 7.37 7.83
C LEU A 319 -21.75 6.73 8.55
N GLY A 320 -21.48 5.67 9.30
CA GLY A 320 -22.49 4.90 10.03
C GLY A 320 -23.14 3.78 9.23
N SER A 321 -22.68 3.52 7.99
CA SER A 321 -23.15 2.40 7.18
C SER A 321 -22.73 1.03 7.73
N GLY A 322 -21.75 0.97 8.65
CA GLY A 322 -21.30 -0.27 9.25
C GLY A 322 -22.33 -0.96 10.16
N VAL A 323 -23.43 -0.30 10.54
CA VAL A 323 -24.53 -0.93 11.29
C VAL A 323 -25.23 -2.04 10.50
N LEU A 324 -25.21 -1.94 9.16
CA LEU A 324 -25.86 -2.90 8.27
C LEU A 324 -25.07 -4.20 8.09
N GLU A 325 -23.81 -4.26 8.51
CA GLU A 325 -23.00 -5.48 8.48
C GLU A 325 -23.31 -6.43 9.66
N SER A 326 -24.26 -6.05 10.54
CA SER A 326 -24.68 -6.91 11.64
C SER A 326 -25.22 -8.25 11.12
N PRO A 327 -24.66 -9.39 11.54
CA PRO A 327 -25.18 -10.70 11.15
C PRO A 327 -26.65 -10.89 11.55
N GLY A 328 -27.11 -10.21 12.62
CA GLY A 328 -28.48 -10.32 13.11
C GLY A 328 -29.53 -9.71 12.18
N LEU A 329 -29.13 -8.82 11.26
CA LEU A 329 -30.06 -8.12 10.38
C LEU A 329 -30.71 -9.05 9.33
N LEU A 330 -30.01 -10.11 8.92
CA LEU A 330 -30.39 -10.97 7.80
C LEU A 330 -31.80 -11.57 7.94
N GLY A 331 -32.19 -11.95 9.15
CA GLY A 331 -33.52 -12.54 9.43
C GLY A 331 -34.68 -11.56 9.23
N PHE A 332 -34.44 -10.25 9.33
CA PHE A 332 -35.47 -9.22 9.25
C PHE A 332 -35.68 -8.67 7.82
N LEU A 333 -34.67 -8.78 6.96
CA LEU A 333 -34.68 -8.18 5.62
C LEU A 333 -35.85 -8.62 4.72
N PRO A 334 -36.33 -9.88 4.71
CA PRO A 334 -37.46 -10.27 3.86
C PRO A 334 -38.73 -9.45 4.17
N LYS A 335 -39.10 -9.36 5.46
CA LYS A 335 -40.26 -8.60 5.95
C LYS A 335 -40.08 -7.10 5.71
N ILE A 336 -38.87 -6.58 5.89
CA ILE A 336 -38.56 -5.16 5.64
C ILE A 336 -38.71 -4.84 4.15
N ASN A 337 -38.27 -5.71 3.24
CA ASN A 337 -38.42 -5.50 1.80
C ASN A 337 -39.89 -5.46 1.37
N GLU A 338 -40.71 -6.36 1.90
CA GLU A 338 -42.16 -6.36 1.70
C GLU A 338 -42.80 -5.06 2.22
N PHE A 339 -42.40 -4.60 3.41
CA PHE A 339 -42.93 -3.37 4.00
C PHE A 339 -42.54 -2.11 3.22
N LEU A 340 -41.29 -2.00 2.77
CA LEU A 340 -40.78 -0.81 2.09
C LEU A 340 -41.17 -0.76 0.60
N PHE A 341 -41.21 -1.91 -0.08
CA PHE A 341 -41.35 -1.97 -1.54
C PHE A 341 -42.51 -2.85 -2.03
N GLY A 342 -43.16 -3.64 -1.17
CA GLY A 342 -44.23 -4.56 -1.58
C GLY A 342 -43.75 -5.75 -2.41
N GLU A 343 -42.45 -6.06 -2.37
CA GLU A 343 -41.80 -7.10 -3.17
C GLU A 343 -41.16 -8.15 -2.27
N ALA A 344 -41.11 -9.40 -2.74
CA ALA A 344 -40.27 -10.43 -2.12
C ALA A 344 -38.79 -10.23 -2.48
N LEU A 345 -37.89 -10.69 -1.60
CA LEU A 345 -36.46 -10.72 -1.91
C LEU A 345 -36.17 -11.73 -3.02
N ILE A 346 -35.46 -11.28 -4.06
CA ILE A 346 -35.01 -12.14 -5.16
C ILE A 346 -33.96 -13.14 -4.68
N LEU A 347 -32.98 -12.65 -3.91
CA LEU A 347 -31.93 -13.49 -3.33
C LEU A 347 -32.21 -13.76 -1.85
N PRO A 348 -32.32 -15.03 -1.45
CA PRO A 348 -32.49 -15.37 -0.05
C PRO A 348 -31.19 -15.17 0.72
N SER A 349 -31.32 -14.89 2.02
CA SER A 349 -30.21 -14.91 2.97
C SER A 349 -30.17 -16.25 3.68
N ILE A 350 -28.98 -16.67 4.11
CA ILE A 350 -28.83 -17.87 4.93
C ILE A 350 -29.73 -17.79 6.17
N ALA A 351 -30.35 -18.90 6.55
CA ALA A 351 -31.25 -18.93 7.69
C ALA A 351 -30.52 -18.42 8.94
N THR A 352 -31.05 -17.36 9.53
CA THR A 352 -30.38 -16.58 10.57
C THR A 352 -31.37 -16.21 11.67
N TRP A 353 -30.98 -16.51 12.90
CA TRP A 353 -31.75 -16.28 14.12
C TRP A 353 -30.97 -15.32 15.02
N TRP A 354 -31.48 -14.10 15.21
CA TRP A 354 -30.96 -13.22 16.25
C TRP A 354 -31.55 -13.63 17.60
N CYS A 355 -30.71 -14.10 18.51
CA CYS A 355 -31.16 -14.74 19.75
C CYS A 355 -31.73 -13.76 20.79
N GLY A 356 -31.88 -12.46 20.46
CA GLY A 356 -32.47 -11.46 21.35
C GLY A 356 -33.94 -11.70 21.68
N GLU A 357 -34.68 -12.37 20.80
CA GLU A 357 -36.08 -12.74 21.02
C GLU A 357 -36.20 -14.11 21.69
N ALA A 358 -37.01 -14.23 22.75
CA ALA A 358 -37.10 -15.45 23.54
C ALA A 358 -37.54 -16.71 22.73
N PRO A 359 -38.53 -16.63 21.81
CA PRO A 359 -38.88 -17.78 20.96
C PRO A 359 -37.74 -18.18 20.02
N VAL A 360 -37.03 -17.20 19.48
CA VAL A 360 -35.90 -17.38 18.55
C VAL A 360 -34.70 -18.01 19.26
N LEU A 361 -34.42 -17.60 20.50
CA LEU A 361 -33.42 -18.24 21.34
C LEU A 361 -33.76 -19.72 21.61
N ALA A 362 -35.02 -20.02 21.94
CA ALA A 362 -35.43 -21.39 22.22
C ALA A 362 -35.20 -22.31 21.02
N GLU A 363 -35.56 -21.85 19.81
CA GLU A 363 -35.30 -22.58 18.56
C GLU A 363 -33.80 -22.75 18.29
N ALA A 364 -33.01 -21.69 18.47
CA ALA A 364 -31.55 -21.74 18.27
C ALA A 364 -30.86 -22.70 19.26
N LEU A 365 -31.35 -22.80 20.50
CA LEU A 365 -30.83 -23.73 21.51
C LEU A 365 -31.22 -25.19 21.20
N GLU A 366 -32.41 -25.43 20.64
CA GLU A 366 -32.84 -26.77 20.23
C GLU A 366 -31.99 -27.30 19.06
N LYS A 367 -31.71 -26.43 18.09
CA LYS A 367 -30.91 -26.73 16.90
C LYS A 367 -29.41 -26.48 17.07
N LEU A 368 -28.96 -26.20 18.29
CA LEU A 368 -27.56 -25.78 18.56
C LEU A 368 -26.50 -26.67 17.90
N PRO A 369 -26.61 -28.02 17.86
CA PRO A 369 -25.63 -28.88 17.20
C PRO A 369 -25.46 -28.65 15.69
N GLU A 370 -26.46 -28.08 15.02
CA GLU A 370 -26.49 -27.91 13.56
C GLU A 370 -26.13 -26.49 13.11
N LEU A 371 -25.99 -25.56 14.06
CA LEU A 371 -25.85 -24.13 13.79
C LEU A 371 -24.43 -23.61 14.02
N LEU A 372 -24.10 -22.55 13.31
CA LEU A 372 -22.93 -21.71 13.51
C LEU A 372 -23.32 -20.51 14.39
N ILE A 373 -22.64 -20.37 15.53
CA ILE A 373 -22.88 -19.29 16.48
C ILE A 373 -21.85 -18.18 16.28
N LYS A 374 -22.34 -16.95 16.07
CA LYS A 374 -21.56 -15.74 15.84
C LYS A 374 -21.92 -14.63 16.83
N PRO A 375 -21.00 -13.70 17.11
CA PRO A 375 -21.34 -12.48 17.84
C PRO A 375 -22.29 -11.60 17.01
N ALA A 376 -23.28 -11.02 17.67
CA ALA A 376 -24.19 -10.04 17.06
C ALA A 376 -23.55 -8.65 16.88
N PHE A 377 -22.52 -8.34 17.69
CA PHE A 377 -21.88 -7.03 17.73
C PHE A 377 -20.35 -7.14 17.64
N PRO A 378 -19.67 -6.22 16.94
CA PRO A 378 -18.21 -6.20 16.83
C PRO A 378 -17.46 -6.08 18.17
N SER A 379 -18.09 -5.48 19.19
CA SER A 379 -17.52 -5.35 20.55
C SER A 379 -17.34 -6.69 21.27
N GLN A 380 -17.94 -7.76 20.77
CA GLN A 380 -17.90 -9.07 21.39
C GLN A 380 -16.93 -9.97 20.63
N SER A 381 -15.77 -10.20 21.23
CA SER A 381 -14.73 -11.04 20.65
C SER A 381 -14.89 -12.49 21.11
N PHE A 382 -15.51 -13.33 20.27
CA PHE A 382 -15.28 -14.77 20.31
C PHE A 382 -15.23 -15.31 18.88
N ALA A 383 -14.41 -16.35 18.67
CA ALA A 383 -14.33 -17.01 17.38
C ALA A 383 -15.68 -17.66 17.06
N PRO A 384 -16.18 -17.61 15.81
CA PRO A 384 -17.38 -18.33 15.41
C PRO A 384 -17.28 -19.80 15.83
N VAL A 385 -18.34 -20.30 16.46
CA VAL A 385 -18.37 -21.64 17.05
C VAL A 385 -19.34 -22.52 16.28
N PHE A 386 -18.86 -23.65 15.76
CA PHE A 386 -19.72 -24.66 15.14
C PHE A 386 -20.28 -25.56 16.22
N GLY A 387 -21.61 -25.63 16.33
CA GLY A 387 -22.25 -26.45 17.37
C GLY A 387 -21.89 -27.93 17.30
N ARG A 388 -21.64 -28.46 16.09
CA ARG A 388 -21.26 -29.87 15.86
C ARG A 388 -19.84 -30.20 16.33
N ASP A 389 -18.95 -29.21 16.39
CA ASP A 389 -17.54 -29.39 16.77
C ASP A 389 -17.39 -29.42 18.31
N LEU A 390 -18.44 -29.03 19.03
CA LEU A 390 -18.47 -28.99 20.48
C LEU A 390 -18.93 -30.34 21.08
N ASN A 391 -18.29 -30.74 22.17
CA ASN A 391 -18.81 -31.82 23.01
C ASN A 391 -20.05 -31.37 23.82
N ASP A 392 -20.72 -32.31 24.50
CA ASP A 392 -21.97 -31.99 25.20
C ASP A 392 -21.80 -31.00 26.37
N GLU A 393 -20.66 -31.03 27.09
CA GLU A 393 -20.35 -30.09 28.16
C GLU A 393 -20.11 -28.68 27.61
N GLU A 394 -19.36 -28.56 26.52
CA GLU A 394 -19.09 -27.31 25.82
C GLU A 394 -20.36 -26.70 25.22
N ARG A 395 -21.25 -27.54 24.65
CA ARG A 395 -22.56 -27.09 24.14
C ARG A 395 -23.44 -26.55 25.27
N GLN A 396 -23.47 -27.23 26.42
CA GLN A 396 -24.23 -26.75 27.58
C GLN A 396 -23.67 -25.43 28.12
N ALA A 397 -22.34 -25.29 28.21
CA ALA A 397 -21.70 -24.04 28.62
C ALA A 397 -22.00 -22.89 27.64
N LEU A 398 -21.99 -23.15 26.33
CA LEU A 398 -22.40 -22.18 25.33
C LEU A 398 -23.87 -21.79 25.48
N ALA A 399 -24.76 -22.77 25.68
CA ALA A 399 -26.18 -22.52 25.90
C ALA A 399 -26.44 -21.65 27.14
N GLU A 400 -25.72 -21.88 28.25
CA GLU A 400 -25.81 -21.04 29.46
C GLU A 400 -25.35 -19.61 29.21
N ARG A 401 -24.24 -19.42 28.46
CA ARG A 401 -23.76 -18.09 28.05
C ARG A 401 -24.77 -17.37 27.17
N MET A 402 -25.37 -18.07 26.21
CA MET A 402 -26.43 -17.54 25.34
C MET A 402 -27.65 -17.09 26.15
N ARG A 403 -28.11 -17.91 27.12
CA ARG A 403 -29.23 -17.54 28.01
C ARG A 403 -28.91 -16.33 28.89
N ALA A 404 -27.66 -16.15 29.30
CA ALA A 404 -27.25 -15.01 30.12
C ALA A 404 -27.27 -13.67 29.35
N ARG A 405 -26.96 -13.68 28.06
CA ARG A 405 -26.97 -12.49 27.19
C ARG A 405 -27.53 -12.82 25.80
N PRO A 406 -28.83 -13.06 25.65
CA PRO A 406 -29.42 -13.54 24.39
C PRO A 406 -29.15 -12.63 23.18
N TYR A 407 -29.31 -11.33 23.36
CA TYR A 407 -29.12 -10.30 22.33
C TYR A 407 -27.71 -10.28 21.70
N ALA A 408 -26.73 -10.86 22.39
CA ALA A 408 -25.32 -10.91 22.01
C ALA A 408 -25.02 -11.94 20.91
N TYR A 409 -25.93 -12.87 20.65
CA TYR A 409 -25.68 -14.05 19.82
C TYR A 409 -26.56 -14.06 18.57
N VAL A 410 -25.96 -14.50 17.47
CA VAL A 410 -26.65 -14.84 16.23
C VAL A 410 -26.34 -16.30 15.91
N ALA A 411 -27.38 -17.09 15.68
CA ALA A 411 -27.25 -18.45 15.18
C ALA A 411 -27.56 -18.45 13.67
N GLN A 412 -26.76 -19.18 12.89
CA GLN A 412 -26.95 -19.31 11.44
C GLN A 412 -26.84 -20.76 11.01
N GLU A 413 -27.60 -21.14 9.99
CA GLU A 413 -27.33 -22.40 9.29
C GLU A 413 -25.95 -22.38 8.63
N LEU A 414 -25.39 -23.56 8.39
CA LEU A 414 -24.13 -23.69 7.67
C LEU A 414 -24.38 -23.64 6.17
N ALA A 415 -23.75 -22.70 5.45
CA ALA A 415 -23.76 -22.70 4.00
C ALA A 415 -22.83 -23.82 3.52
N GLN A 416 -23.41 -24.89 2.97
CA GLN A 416 -22.62 -25.84 2.21
C GLN A 416 -22.17 -25.16 0.91
N LEU A 417 -20.85 -24.99 0.77
CA LEU A 417 -20.24 -24.28 -0.34
C LEU A 417 -20.15 -25.17 -1.59
N SER A 418 -20.38 -24.58 -2.76
CA SER A 418 -20.11 -25.26 -4.03
C SER A 418 -18.62 -25.47 -4.24
N GLN A 419 -18.29 -26.46 -5.07
CA GLN A 419 -16.92 -26.84 -5.37
C GLN A 419 -16.57 -26.47 -6.82
N ALA A 420 -15.44 -25.78 -7.00
CA ALA A 420 -14.96 -25.36 -8.31
C ALA A 420 -13.60 -25.99 -8.64
N PRO A 421 -13.29 -26.19 -9.94
CA PRO A 421 -12.00 -26.76 -10.35
C PRO A 421 -10.85 -25.78 -10.09
N VAL A 422 -9.78 -26.27 -9.49
CA VAL A 422 -8.51 -25.57 -9.25
C VAL A 422 -7.38 -26.28 -9.98
N TRP A 423 -6.39 -25.52 -10.44
CA TRP A 423 -5.20 -26.08 -11.06
C TRP A 423 -4.13 -26.36 -10.00
N HIS A 424 -3.83 -27.64 -9.75
CA HIS A 424 -2.78 -28.02 -8.79
C HIS A 424 -1.44 -28.21 -9.51
N THR A 425 -0.48 -27.33 -9.22
CA THR A 425 0.81 -27.24 -9.93
C THR A 425 1.79 -28.35 -9.61
N VAL A 426 1.70 -28.97 -8.43
CA VAL A 426 2.66 -30.01 -8.01
C VAL A 426 2.41 -31.32 -8.74
N ASP A 427 1.14 -31.62 -8.99
CA ASP A 427 0.70 -32.91 -9.51
C ASP A 427 0.09 -32.81 -10.93
N ASP A 428 0.18 -31.63 -11.56
CA ASP A 428 -0.32 -31.31 -12.90
C ASP A 428 -1.75 -31.82 -13.20
N HIS A 429 -2.68 -31.69 -12.24
CA HIS A 429 -4.07 -32.12 -12.41
C HIS A 429 -5.09 -31.14 -11.81
N LEU A 430 -6.34 -31.32 -12.22
CA LEU A 430 -7.49 -30.60 -11.69
C LEU A 430 -7.94 -31.21 -10.37
N GLN A 431 -8.06 -30.38 -9.34
CA GLN A 431 -8.74 -30.74 -8.08
C GLN A 431 -9.99 -29.89 -7.92
N HIS A 432 -10.88 -30.25 -7.01
CA HIS A 432 -11.98 -29.37 -6.60
C HIS A 432 -11.68 -28.74 -5.24
N ARG A 433 -12.18 -27.53 -5.04
CA ARG A 433 -12.12 -26.80 -3.76
C ARG A 433 -13.41 -26.05 -3.53
N ALA A 434 -13.81 -25.93 -2.26
CA ALA A 434 -14.94 -25.10 -1.87
C ALA A 434 -14.68 -23.64 -2.25
N ILE A 435 -15.70 -22.97 -2.80
CA ILE A 435 -15.64 -21.57 -3.20
C ILE A 435 -16.73 -20.71 -2.55
N GLY A 436 -16.37 -19.44 -2.33
CA GLY A 436 -17.32 -18.37 -2.05
C GLY A 436 -17.09 -17.23 -3.03
N MET A 437 -18.12 -16.43 -3.31
CA MET A 437 -18.03 -15.33 -4.27
C MET A 437 -18.45 -14.02 -3.63
N ARG A 438 -17.59 -13.00 -3.70
CA ARG A 438 -17.96 -11.62 -3.37
C ARG A 438 -18.27 -10.85 -4.64
N VAL A 439 -19.47 -10.27 -4.71
CA VAL A 439 -19.91 -9.42 -5.82
C VAL A 439 -20.15 -8.00 -5.32
N TYR A 440 -19.98 -7.01 -6.21
CA TYR A 440 -20.05 -5.59 -5.87
C TYR A 440 -21.14 -4.88 -6.65
N ALA A 441 -21.79 -3.90 -6.05
CA ALA A 441 -22.73 -2.99 -6.70
C ALA A 441 -22.39 -1.53 -6.38
N VAL A 442 -22.64 -0.64 -7.33
CA VAL A 442 -22.44 0.81 -7.16
C VAL A 442 -23.71 1.57 -7.42
N ALA A 443 -23.91 2.65 -6.66
CA ALA A 443 -25.00 3.57 -6.88
C ALA A 443 -24.84 4.30 -8.23
N SER A 444 -25.95 4.54 -8.91
CA SER A 444 -26.06 5.24 -10.19
C SER A 444 -27.30 6.14 -10.18
N ALA A 445 -27.49 6.93 -11.23
CA ALA A 445 -28.68 7.78 -11.35
C ALA A 445 -30.00 6.96 -11.42
N ASP A 446 -29.94 5.75 -11.96
CA ASP A 446 -31.12 4.89 -12.23
C ASP A 446 -31.22 3.70 -11.25
N GLY A 447 -30.53 3.75 -10.10
CA GLY A 447 -30.47 2.67 -9.11
C GLY A 447 -29.08 2.07 -8.95
N TYR A 448 -28.96 0.76 -8.72
CA TYR A 448 -27.68 0.08 -8.51
C TYR A 448 -27.21 -0.68 -9.75
N ARG A 449 -25.92 -0.51 -10.09
CA ARG A 449 -25.24 -1.27 -11.14
C ARG A 449 -24.31 -2.30 -10.51
N VAL A 450 -24.51 -3.58 -10.85
CA VAL A 450 -23.67 -4.68 -10.36
C VAL A 450 -22.44 -4.86 -11.26
N LEU A 451 -21.28 -5.11 -10.65
CA LEU A 451 -20.05 -5.49 -11.34
C LEU A 451 -20.26 -6.84 -12.04
N PRO A 452 -20.15 -6.97 -13.38
CA PRO A 452 -20.35 -8.23 -14.10
C PRO A 452 -19.18 -9.21 -13.89
N GLY A 453 -19.13 -9.76 -12.68
CA GLY A 453 -18.06 -10.57 -12.14
C GLY A 453 -17.97 -10.40 -10.62
N GLY A 454 -16.84 -10.80 -10.06
CA GLY A 454 -16.65 -10.75 -8.62
C GLY A 454 -15.27 -11.23 -8.25
N LEU A 455 -15.09 -11.40 -6.95
CA LEU A 455 -13.91 -12.00 -6.39
C LEU A 455 -14.29 -13.37 -5.84
N THR A 456 -13.99 -14.41 -6.60
CA THR A 456 -14.15 -15.79 -6.13
C THR A 456 -12.96 -16.16 -5.25
N ARG A 457 -13.26 -16.69 -4.07
CA ARG A 457 -12.30 -17.16 -3.08
C ARG A 457 -12.34 -18.67 -3.03
N VAL A 458 -11.16 -19.26 -2.88
CA VAL A 458 -10.95 -20.70 -2.84
C VAL A 458 -10.42 -21.07 -1.47
N ALA A 459 -11.01 -22.09 -0.86
CA ALA A 459 -10.52 -22.63 0.41
C ALA A 459 -9.08 -23.18 0.27
N ALA A 460 -8.22 -22.92 1.27
CA ALA A 460 -6.85 -23.45 1.28
C ALA A 460 -6.81 -24.98 1.40
N GLU A 461 -7.67 -25.54 2.25
CA GLU A 461 -7.81 -26.99 2.44
C GLU A 461 -8.97 -27.55 1.62
N ALA A 462 -8.87 -28.82 1.23
CA ALA A 462 -9.89 -29.49 0.42
C ALA A 462 -11.25 -29.60 1.12
N ASP A 463 -11.24 -29.74 2.45
CA ASP A 463 -12.41 -29.93 3.31
C ASP A 463 -12.82 -28.66 4.08
N ALA A 464 -12.23 -27.50 3.76
CA ALA A 464 -12.52 -26.27 4.48
C ALA A 464 -13.92 -25.72 4.11
N GLU A 465 -14.80 -25.70 5.10
CA GLU A 465 -16.20 -25.28 4.95
C GLU A 465 -16.41 -23.76 5.14
N VAL A 466 -15.39 -23.03 5.60
CA VAL A 466 -15.44 -21.56 5.70
C VAL A 466 -14.32 -20.94 4.90
N VAL A 467 -14.72 -20.19 3.89
CA VAL A 467 -13.83 -19.36 3.08
C VAL A 467 -13.81 -17.95 3.67
N SER A 468 -12.73 -17.60 4.37
CA SER A 468 -12.50 -16.25 4.89
C SER A 468 -11.30 -15.62 4.19
N MET A 469 -11.37 -14.30 3.97
CA MET A 469 -10.25 -13.50 3.44
C MET A 469 -9.02 -13.54 4.34
N GLN A 470 -9.21 -13.77 5.65
CA GLN A 470 -8.15 -13.78 6.66
C GLN A 470 -7.48 -15.15 6.89
N ARG A 471 -8.09 -16.25 6.44
CA ARG A 471 -7.62 -17.61 6.77
C ARG A 471 -6.69 -18.26 5.74
N GLY A 472 -6.18 -17.48 4.78
CA GLY A 472 -5.34 -18.01 3.71
C GLY A 472 -6.16 -18.83 2.71
N GLY A 473 -6.00 -18.53 1.43
CA GLY A 473 -6.74 -19.19 0.35
C GLY A 473 -6.44 -18.49 -0.97
N ALA A 474 -6.49 -19.25 -2.06
CA ALA A 474 -6.28 -18.68 -3.40
C ALA A 474 -7.52 -17.89 -3.85
N SER A 475 -7.34 -17.04 -4.85
CA SER A 475 -8.43 -16.35 -5.52
C SER A 475 -8.61 -16.85 -6.95
N LYS A 476 -9.81 -16.67 -7.50
CA LYS A 476 -10.15 -16.90 -8.90
C LYS A 476 -10.76 -15.63 -9.48
N ASP A 477 -10.48 -15.37 -10.75
CA ASP A 477 -11.28 -14.43 -11.54
C ASP A 477 -12.66 -15.04 -11.80
N THR A 478 -13.72 -14.24 -11.76
CA THR A 478 -15.09 -14.66 -12.08
C THR A 478 -15.46 -14.16 -13.47
N TRP A 479 -15.69 -15.07 -14.41
CA TRP A 479 -16.08 -14.75 -15.79
C TRP A 479 -17.58 -14.87 -15.96
N VAL A 480 -18.22 -13.73 -16.17
CA VAL A 480 -19.62 -13.68 -16.60
C VAL A 480 -19.66 -13.69 -18.12
N LEU A 481 -20.32 -14.72 -18.67
CA LEU A 481 -20.53 -14.86 -20.11
C LEU A 481 -21.67 -13.93 -20.58
N GLY A 482 -21.70 -13.60 -21.86
CA GLY A 482 -22.85 -12.93 -22.48
C GLY A 482 -22.46 -11.84 -23.49
N GLU A 483 -23.47 -11.32 -24.21
CA GLU A 483 -23.24 -10.22 -25.14
C GLU A 483 -22.67 -9.01 -24.40
N ARG A 484 -21.58 -8.47 -24.94
CA ARG A 484 -21.00 -7.21 -24.50
C ARG A 484 -22.08 -6.13 -24.58
N ALA A 485 -22.64 -5.73 -23.43
CA ALA A 485 -23.69 -4.73 -23.38
C ALA A 485 -23.29 -3.49 -24.20
N ALA A 486 -24.18 -2.98 -25.05
CA ALA A 486 -23.96 -1.75 -25.79
C ALA A 486 -23.67 -0.61 -24.79
N GLY A 487 -22.40 -0.21 -24.67
CA GLY A 487 -21.89 0.65 -23.59
C GLY A 487 -20.67 0.09 -22.85
N SER A 488 -20.27 -1.15 -23.12
CA SER A 488 -18.98 -1.77 -22.75
C SER A 488 -17.84 -1.28 -23.64
N GLU A 489 -17.86 0.00 -24.00
CA GLU A 489 -16.73 0.60 -24.70
C GLU A 489 -15.49 0.49 -23.79
N HIS A 490 -14.33 0.29 -24.42
CA HIS A 490 -13.04 0.61 -23.83
C HIS A 490 -13.17 1.96 -23.13
N TRP A 491 -12.46 2.18 -22.01
CA TRP A 491 -12.34 3.44 -21.26
C TRP A 491 -12.24 4.71 -22.14
N ARG A 492 -13.34 5.12 -22.78
CA ARG A 492 -13.42 6.16 -23.80
C ARG A 492 -14.75 6.87 -23.63
N ALA A 493 -14.90 7.46 -22.46
CA ALA A 493 -15.69 8.66 -22.30
C ALA A 493 -14.98 9.58 -21.31
N GLN A 494 -13.68 9.81 -21.54
CA GLN A 494 -13.07 11.04 -21.01
C GLN A 494 -13.38 12.12 -22.03
N ARG A 495 -13.98 13.23 -21.56
CA ARG A 495 -13.97 14.52 -22.27
C ARG A 495 -12.60 14.68 -22.93
N ALA A 496 -12.57 15.05 -24.21
CA ALA A 496 -11.31 15.35 -24.87
C ALA A 496 -10.59 16.43 -24.05
N ILE A 497 -9.44 16.09 -23.48
CA ILE A 497 -8.61 17.01 -22.69
C ILE A 497 -8.20 18.14 -23.64
N GLY A 498 -8.71 19.34 -23.38
CA GLY A 498 -8.36 20.53 -24.14
C GLY A 498 -6.99 21.07 -23.73
N ALA A 499 -6.48 22.04 -24.48
CA ALA A 499 -5.21 22.69 -24.15
C ALA A 499 -5.20 23.33 -22.74
N HIS A 500 -6.37 23.76 -22.25
CA HIS A 500 -6.56 24.34 -20.92
C HIS A 500 -6.63 23.30 -19.79
N ASP A 501 -6.91 22.03 -20.12
CA ASP A 501 -6.98 20.93 -19.16
C ASP A 501 -5.60 20.25 -18.95
N LEU A 502 -4.57 20.72 -19.68
CA LEU A 502 -3.22 20.14 -19.62
C LEU A 502 -2.52 20.48 -18.29
N VAL A 503 -2.45 19.49 -17.42
CA VAL A 503 -1.71 19.56 -16.15
C VAL A 503 -0.24 19.23 -16.40
N ARG A 504 0.65 20.21 -16.26
CA ARG A 504 2.12 20.03 -16.42
C ARG A 504 2.88 19.86 -15.11
N ARG A 505 2.24 20.12 -13.97
CA ARG A 505 2.77 19.96 -12.62
C ARG A 505 1.70 19.22 -11.82
N ASP A 506 2.06 18.17 -11.08
CA ASP A 506 1.13 17.45 -10.21
C ASP A 506 0.67 18.40 -9.08
N PRO A 507 -0.57 18.92 -9.12
CA PRO A 507 -1.03 19.89 -8.14
C PRO A 507 -1.52 19.22 -6.86
N TYR A 508 -1.58 17.88 -6.82
CA TYR A 508 -2.18 17.09 -5.76
C TYR A 508 -1.14 16.32 -4.95
N LEU A 509 0.15 16.62 -5.13
CA LEU A 509 1.24 15.93 -4.46
C LEU A 509 1.20 16.20 -2.94
N PRO A 510 0.90 15.19 -2.09
CA PRO A 510 0.79 15.39 -0.65
C PRO A 510 2.15 15.69 -0.03
N SER A 511 2.16 16.53 1.00
CA SER A 511 3.39 16.98 1.67
C SER A 511 4.17 15.80 2.29
N ARG A 512 3.46 14.84 2.88
CA ARG A 512 4.03 13.61 3.45
C ARG A 512 4.71 12.73 2.40
N VAL A 513 4.15 12.62 1.19
CA VAL A 513 4.76 11.84 0.10
C VAL A 513 6.10 12.46 -0.29
N VAL A 514 6.18 13.78 -0.31
CA VAL A 514 7.40 14.52 -0.65
C VAL A 514 8.44 14.41 0.45
N GLU A 515 8.02 14.50 1.70
CA GLU A 515 8.87 14.24 2.86
C GLU A 515 9.50 12.85 2.79
N ASN A 516 8.68 11.82 2.52
CA ASN A 516 9.19 10.46 2.40
C ASN A 516 10.10 10.27 1.17
N LEU A 517 9.85 10.97 0.05
CA LEU A 517 10.78 10.96 -1.10
C LEU A 517 12.11 11.65 -0.76
N PHE A 518 12.07 12.75 -0.02
CA PHE A 518 13.25 13.45 0.47
C PHE A 518 14.09 12.53 1.38
N TRP A 519 13.46 11.91 2.38
CA TRP A 519 14.11 10.96 3.28
C TRP A 519 14.56 9.68 2.58
N PHE A 520 13.79 9.16 1.62
CA PHE A 520 14.21 8.04 0.77
C PHE A 520 15.53 8.36 0.07
N GLY A 521 15.64 9.56 -0.50
CA GLY A 521 16.89 10.05 -1.08
C GLY A 521 18.04 10.07 -0.06
N ARG A 522 17.81 10.67 1.11
CA ARG A 522 18.83 10.73 2.18
C ARG A 522 19.28 9.34 2.65
N TYR A 523 18.35 8.43 2.93
CA TYR A 523 18.68 7.08 3.39
C TYR A 523 19.39 6.27 2.30
N CYS A 524 19.01 6.43 1.03
CA CYS A 524 19.69 5.77 -0.08
C CYS A 524 21.16 6.19 -0.14
N GLU A 525 21.45 7.49 0.00
CA GLU A 525 22.81 8.01 -0.03
C GLU A 525 23.59 7.62 1.25
N ARG A 526 22.96 7.69 2.42
CA ARG A 526 23.56 7.26 3.69
C ARG A 526 23.95 5.78 3.67
N CYS A 527 23.12 4.91 3.09
CA CYS A 527 23.45 3.50 2.90
C CYS A 527 24.66 3.33 1.98
N ASP A 528 24.77 4.12 0.88
CA ASP A 528 25.91 4.06 -0.03
C ASP A 528 27.19 4.54 0.66
N ASP A 529 27.12 5.66 1.38
CA ASP A 529 28.23 6.24 2.15
C ASP A 529 28.72 5.27 3.25
N SER A 530 27.81 4.72 4.05
CA SER A 530 28.14 3.73 5.09
C SER A 530 28.71 2.45 4.48
N ALA A 531 28.15 1.95 3.37
CA ALA A 531 28.65 0.73 2.72
C ALA A 531 30.06 0.92 2.14
N ARG A 532 30.34 2.08 1.52
CA ARG A 532 31.68 2.41 0.99
C ARG A 532 32.71 2.55 2.11
N TRP A 533 32.37 3.25 3.19
CA TRP A 533 33.26 3.36 4.35
C TRP A 533 33.54 1.99 4.99
N LEU A 534 32.50 1.18 5.23
CA LEU A 534 32.66 -0.18 5.76
C LEU A 534 33.55 -1.04 4.84
N ARG A 535 33.37 -0.93 3.53
CA ARG A 535 34.21 -1.64 2.55
C ARG A 535 35.67 -1.22 2.65
N VAL A 536 35.94 0.09 2.75
CA VAL A 536 37.28 0.66 2.91
C VAL A 536 37.96 0.13 4.18
N VAL A 537 37.24 0.10 5.31
CA VAL A 537 37.79 -0.36 6.60
C VAL A 537 37.98 -1.88 6.59
N LEU A 538 37.00 -2.64 6.13
CA LEU A 538 37.05 -4.11 6.12
C LEU A 538 38.13 -4.65 5.19
N ALA A 539 38.28 -4.09 3.98
CA ALA A 539 39.35 -4.51 3.08
C ALA A 539 40.73 -4.39 3.75
N ARG A 540 40.98 -3.27 4.44
CA ARG A 540 42.26 -3.02 5.15
C ARG A 540 42.43 -3.89 6.39
N TYR A 541 41.34 -4.16 7.10
CA TYR A 541 41.35 -5.05 8.25
C TYR A 541 41.66 -6.50 7.84
N VAL A 542 41.12 -6.96 6.71
CA VAL A 542 41.34 -8.31 6.17
C VAL A 542 42.73 -8.45 5.54
N ASP A 543 43.17 -7.45 4.78
CA ASP A 543 44.48 -7.49 4.10
C ASP A 543 45.65 -7.32 5.08
N GLY A 544 45.50 -6.49 6.13
CA GLY A 544 46.49 -6.34 7.21
C GLY A 544 47.76 -5.55 6.85
N ASP A 545 47.85 -4.98 5.65
CA ASP A 545 49.08 -4.44 5.09
C ASP A 545 49.39 -2.98 5.49
N ASP A 546 48.40 -2.19 5.94
CA ASP A 546 48.60 -0.76 6.27
C ASP A 546 47.86 -0.31 7.55
N ALA A 547 48.60 -0.29 8.66
CA ALA A 547 48.07 0.07 9.98
C ALA A 547 47.68 1.56 10.09
N LEU A 548 48.39 2.47 9.41
CA LEU A 548 48.11 3.90 9.48
C LEU A 548 46.85 4.25 8.68
N ALA A 549 46.69 3.66 7.49
CA ALA A 549 45.50 3.80 6.68
C ALA A 549 44.26 3.19 7.37
N LEU A 550 44.41 2.03 8.01
CA LEU A 550 43.34 1.41 8.82
C LEU A 550 42.97 2.32 9.99
N GLN A 551 43.95 2.82 10.75
CA GLN A 551 43.71 3.74 11.86
C GLN A 551 42.94 4.99 11.39
N ALA A 552 43.35 5.60 10.29
CA ALA A 552 42.68 6.78 9.76
C ALA A 552 41.23 6.50 9.32
N ALA A 553 40.95 5.33 8.75
CA ALA A 553 39.60 4.93 8.37
C ALA A 553 38.70 4.63 9.59
N VAL A 554 39.28 4.11 10.68
CA VAL A 554 38.60 3.92 11.98
C VAL A 554 38.32 5.27 12.64
N GLU A 555 39.31 6.17 12.72
CA GLU A 555 39.17 7.53 13.25
C GLU A 555 38.08 8.32 12.48
N LEU A 556 37.99 8.14 11.16
CA LEU A 556 36.90 8.70 10.36
C LEU A 556 35.53 8.18 10.85
N GLY A 557 35.40 6.87 11.04
CA GLY A 557 34.17 6.25 11.52
C GLY A 557 33.74 6.73 12.91
N GLU A 558 34.70 6.96 13.81
CA GLU A 558 34.47 7.52 15.14
C GLU A 558 34.01 8.98 15.06
N ASN A 559 34.72 9.82 14.31
CA ASN A 559 34.38 11.24 14.14
C ASN A 559 32.99 11.46 13.53
N LEU A 560 32.59 10.58 12.60
CA LEU A 560 31.28 10.63 11.95
C LEU A 560 30.18 9.84 12.67
N ARG A 561 30.50 9.20 13.80
CA ARG A 561 29.58 8.32 14.56
C ARG A 561 28.98 7.20 13.71
N LEU A 562 29.78 6.65 12.80
CA LEU A 562 29.46 5.45 12.02
C LEU A 562 29.91 4.17 12.74
N LEU A 563 30.96 4.27 13.55
CA LEU A 563 31.50 3.17 14.34
C LEU A 563 31.17 3.38 15.84
N PRO A 564 30.64 2.37 16.55
CA PRO A 564 30.48 2.43 18.02
C PRO A 564 31.80 2.69 18.74
N GLU A 565 31.77 3.29 19.94
CA GLU A 565 32.98 3.63 20.71
C GLU A 565 33.51 2.46 21.56
N GLU A 566 32.64 1.56 22.02
CA GLU A 566 32.99 0.46 22.93
C GLU A 566 33.22 -0.86 22.20
N GLY A 567 34.20 -1.66 22.65
CA GLY A 567 34.49 -3.02 22.16
C GLY A 567 35.78 -3.14 21.37
N GLU A 568 36.14 -4.37 20.98
CA GLU A 568 37.24 -4.59 20.03
C GLU A 568 36.82 -4.20 18.61
N LEU A 569 37.78 -3.83 17.75
CA LEU A 569 37.48 -3.39 16.38
C LEU A 569 36.57 -4.37 15.59
N PRO A 570 36.75 -5.70 15.65
CA PRO A 570 35.86 -6.64 14.97
C PRO A 570 34.41 -6.56 15.43
N GLU A 571 34.19 -6.47 16.75
CA GLU A 571 32.86 -6.36 17.36
C GLU A 571 32.20 -5.04 16.97
N ARG A 572 32.97 -3.95 16.98
CA ARG A 572 32.52 -2.62 16.57
C ARG A 572 32.13 -2.58 15.09
N LEU A 573 32.88 -3.25 14.21
CA LEU A 573 32.58 -3.36 12.78
C LEU A 573 31.32 -4.18 12.52
N LEU A 574 31.16 -5.31 13.23
CA LEU A 574 29.93 -6.10 13.18
C LEU A 574 28.72 -5.29 13.66
N ALA A 575 28.85 -4.53 14.74
CA ALA A 575 27.79 -3.66 15.24
C ALA A 575 27.47 -2.51 14.25
N ALA A 576 28.46 -1.92 13.59
CA ALA A 576 28.26 -0.90 12.56
C ALA A 576 27.55 -1.45 11.30
N LEU A 577 27.75 -2.73 10.97
CA LEU A 577 27.14 -3.35 9.79
C LEU A 577 25.75 -3.94 10.11
N LEU A 578 25.67 -4.75 11.16
CA LEU A 578 24.52 -5.61 11.51
C LEU A 578 23.84 -5.26 12.83
N GLY A 579 24.33 -4.29 13.61
CA GLY A 579 23.78 -3.99 14.94
C GLY A 579 22.36 -3.43 14.86
N ASP A 580 21.40 -4.10 15.50
CA ASP A 580 20.01 -3.63 15.59
C ASP A 580 19.87 -2.45 16.57
N ASP A 581 20.66 -2.47 17.65
CA ASP A 581 20.63 -1.43 18.69
C ASP A 581 21.39 -0.16 18.32
N TRP A 582 22.21 -0.19 17.26
CA TRP A 582 23.00 0.96 16.83
C TRP A 582 22.25 1.77 15.75
N PRO A 583 21.76 2.99 16.05
CA PRO A 583 20.89 3.73 15.13
C PRO A 583 21.56 4.14 13.82
N SER A 584 22.89 4.14 13.74
CA SER A 584 23.67 4.48 12.55
C SER A 584 24.15 3.24 11.79
N SER A 585 23.76 2.03 12.20
CA SER A 585 24.19 0.81 11.51
C SER A 585 23.69 0.78 10.07
N LEU A 586 24.43 0.09 9.19
CA LEU A 586 24.03 -0.10 7.81
C LEU A 586 22.66 -0.78 7.72
N ARG A 587 22.45 -1.84 8.54
CA ARG A 587 21.15 -2.52 8.67
C ARG A 587 20.01 -1.56 9.04
N ALA A 588 20.18 -0.76 10.10
CA ALA A 588 19.15 0.20 10.52
C ALA A 588 18.83 1.23 9.43
N ASN A 589 19.85 1.70 8.69
CA ASN A 589 19.64 2.61 7.56
C ASN A 589 18.94 1.93 6.38
N LEU A 590 19.23 0.67 6.06
CA LEU A 590 18.52 -0.10 5.04
C LEU A 590 17.05 -0.31 5.42
N GLN A 591 16.76 -0.59 6.68
CA GLN A 591 15.38 -0.68 7.18
C GLN A 591 14.63 0.66 7.06
N ARG A 592 15.30 1.78 7.36
CA ARG A 592 14.72 3.13 7.16
C ARG A 592 14.50 3.47 5.70
N LEU A 593 15.43 3.09 4.82
CA LEU A 593 15.29 3.21 3.37
C LEU A 593 14.06 2.45 2.88
N GLN A 594 13.91 1.19 3.28
CA GLN A 594 12.76 0.35 2.96
C GLN A 594 11.46 0.94 3.50
N TRP A 595 11.48 1.44 4.75
CA TRP A 595 10.33 2.10 5.36
C TRP A 595 9.91 3.32 4.54
N ALA A 596 10.82 4.24 4.23
CA ALA A 596 10.53 5.42 3.42
C ALA A 596 10.03 5.05 2.02
N ALA A 597 10.65 4.05 1.38
CA ALA A 597 10.24 3.56 0.06
C ALA A 597 8.80 3.03 0.06
N SER A 598 8.41 2.29 1.10
CA SER A 598 7.06 1.72 1.21
C SER A 598 5.97 2.79 1.31
N GLN A 599 6.26 3.95 1.91
CA GLN A 599 5.34 5.09 2.00
C GLN A 599 5.12 5.76 0.63
N VAL A 600 6.09 5.64 -0.28
CA VAL A 600 6.08 6.31 -1.59
C VAL A 600 6.06 5.34 -2.76
N ARG A 601 5.71 4.07 -2.53
CA ARG A 601 5.56 3.03 -3.57
C ARG A 601 4.69 3.50 -4.73
N GLY A 602 3.70 4.37 -4.46
CA GLY A 602 2.87 5.02 -5.46
C GLY A 602 3.64 5.78 -6.54
N LYS A 603 4.81 6.32 -6.21
CA LYS A 603 5.64 7.23 -7.02
C LYS A 603 6.94 6.60 -7.55
N LEU A 604 7.33 5.44 -7.05
CA LEU A 604 8.50 4.71 -7.57
C LEU A 604 8.15 3.97 -8.86
N SER A 605 9.09 3.91 -9.80
CA SER A 605 8.96 3.04 -10.98
C SER A 605 8.91 1.57 -10.55
N ARG A 606 8.45 0.70 -11.47
CA ARG A 606 8.40 -0.74 -11.21
C ARG A 606 9.82 -1.29 -10.98
N GLU A 607 10.78 -0.83 -11.77
CA GLU A 607 12.19 -1.18 -11.72
C GLU A 607 12.83 -0.74 -10.41
N ASN A 608 12.53 0.49 -9.94
CA ASN A 608 12.94 0.97 -8.62
C ASN A 608 12.44 0.05 -7.49
N TRP A 609 11.17 -0.37 -7.56
CA TRP A 609 10.59 -1.23 -6.54
C TRP A 609 11.20 -2.63 -6.55
N GLN A 610 11.47 -3.20 -7.73
CA GLN A 610 12.13 -4.49 -7.86
C GLN A 610 13.54 -4.48 -7.27
N ALA A 611 14.33 -3.45 -7.57
CA ALA A 611 15.68 -3.30 -7.00
C ALA A 611 15.67 -3.22 -5.47
N LEU A 612 14.65 -2.57 -4.89
CA LEU A 612 14.48 -2.51 -3.42
C LEU A 612 14.13 -3.87 -2.82
N VAL A 613 13.27 -4.66 -3.48
CA VAL A 613 12.90 -6.00 -3.03
C VAL A 613 14.11 -6.95 -3.09
N GLU A 614 14.93 -6.84 -4.13
CA GLU A 614 16.19 -7.61 -4.24
C GLU A 614 17.17 -7.23 -3.12
N LEU A 615 17.36 -5.94 -2.87
CA LEU A 615 18.19 -5.45 -1.77
C LEU A 615 17.67 -5.90 -0.40
N GLN A 616 16.35 -5.96 -0.21
CA GLN A 616 15.76 -6.50 1.02
C GLN A 616 16.04 -7.99 1.19
N ARG A 617 15.93 -8.77 0.12
CA ARG A 617 16.24 -10.20 0.14
C ARG A 617 17.71 -10.42 0.53
N GLU A 618 18.63 -9.69 -0.09
CA GLU A 618 20.06 -9.77 0.23
C GLU A 618 20.36 -9.38 1.69
N ALA A 619 19.67 -8.38 2.23
CA ALA A 619 19.83 -7.98 3.62
C ALA A 619 19.31 -9.04 4.61
N LEU A 620 18.23 -9.75 4.28
CA LEU A 620 17.67 -10.83 5.10
C LEU A 620 18.54 -12.09 5.10
N GLU A 621 19.23 -12.39 3.99
CA GLU A 621 20.16 -13.53 3.90
C GLU A 621 21.34 -13.41 4.89
N LEU A 622 21.66 -12.19 5.34
CA LEU A 622 22.68 -11.95 6.37
C LEU A 622 22.23 -12.30 7.81
N GLU A 623 20.96 -12.64 8.02
CA GLU A 623 20.43 -12.99 9.35
C GLU A 623 20.60 -14.47 9.70
N SER A 624 20.83 -15.34 8.71
CA SER A 624 20.78 -16.80 8.91
C SER A 624 22.08 -17.43 9.43
N GLU A 625 23.23 -16.78 9.30
CA GLU A 625 24.54 -17.30 9.70
C GLU A 625 25.39 -16.17 10.31
N THR A 626 26.42 -16.50 11.12
CA THR A 626 27.43 -15.50 11.54
C THR A 626 28.44 -15.34 10.39
N PRO A 627 28.34 -14.29 9.57
CA PRO A 627 29.15 -14.20 8.36
C PRO A 627 30.60 -13.88 8.71
N ASP A 628 31.53 -14.43 7.94
CA ASP A 628 32.93 -14.01 8.01
C ASP A 628 33.12 -12.62 7.36
N PHE A 629 34.18 -11.90 7.72
CA PHE A 629 34.46 -10.58 7.17
C PHE A 629 34.67 -10.58 5.65
N GLY A 630 35.15 -11.69 5.07
CA GLY A 630 35.21 -11.86 3.61
C GLY A 630 33.84 -11.87 2.96
N GLU A 631 32.87 -12.59 3.54
CA GLU A 631 31.49 -12.65 3.05
C GLU A 631 30.78 -11.30 3.21
N LEU A 632 31.04 -10.60 4.31
CA LEU A 632 30.55 -9.24 4.55
C LEU A 632 31.10 -8.25 3.52
N LEU A 633 32.38 -8.38 3.15
CA LEU A 633 32.99 -7.55 2.11
C LEU A 633 32.34 -7.80 0.73
N ASP A 634 32.09 -9.06 0.39
CA ASP A 634 31.36 -9.44 -0.84
C ASP A 634 29.92 -8.93 -0.84
N PHE A 635 29.24 -8.99 0.30
CA PHE A 635 27.92 -8.38 0.46
C PHE A 635 27.96 -6.88 0.21
N LEU A 636 28.91 -6.13 0.81
CA LEU A 636 29.04 -4.69 0.60
C LEU A 636 29.30 -4.33 -0.86
N ASN A 637 30.09 -5.14 -1.58
CA ASN A 637 30.31 -4.97 -3.02
C ASN A 637 29.01 -5.09 -3.82
N ARG A 638 28.19 -6.11 -3.55
CA ARG A 638 26.87 -6.28 -4.19
C ARG A 638 25.92 -5.15 -3.80
N LEU A 639 25.88 -4.77 -2.53
CA LEU A 639 25.00 -3.71 -2.02
C LEU A 639 25.28 -2.37 -2.69
N VAL A 640 26.55 -1.99 -2.86
CA VAL A 640 26.92 -0.74 -3.57
C VAL A 640 26.43 -0.77 -5.02
N MET A 641 26.47 -1.93 -5.70
CA MET A 641 25.90 -2.06 -7.04
C MET A 641 24.38 -1.90 -7.04
N SER A 642 23.68 -2.52 -6.09
CA SER A 642 22.22 -2.42 -5.95
C SER A 642 21.76 -0.99 -5.63
N LEU A 643 22.47 -0.27 -4.75
CA LEU A 643 22.22 1.15 -4.45
C LEU A 643 22.50 2.06 -5.66
N ALA A 644 23.55 1.76 -6.44
CA ALA A 644 23.83 2.48 -7.68
C ALA A 644 22.73 2.26 -8.73
N ALA A 645 22.20 1.05 -8.85
CA ALA A 645 21.08 0.72 -9.73
C ALA A 645 19.80 1.50 -9.33
N LEU A 646 19.47 1.50 -8.03
CA LEU A 646 18.35 2.28 -7.48
C LEU A 646 18.47 3.77 -7.82
N SER A 647 19.67 4.33 -7.67
CA SER A 647 19.99 5.71 -8.07
C SER A 647 19.80 5.92 -9.58
N GLY A 648 20.19 4.97 -10.41
CA GLY A 648 20.04 5.04 -11.87
C GLY A 648 18.58 5.06 -12.31
N PHE A 649 17.76 4.14 -11.79
CA PHE A 649 16.33 4.09 -12.07
C PHE A 649 15.60 5.37 -11.62
N ALA A 650 15.99 5.97 -10.49
CA ALA A 650 15.45 7.26 -10.08
C ALA A 650 15.81 8.42 -11.03
N LEU A 651 16.93 8.33 -11.77
CA LEU A 651 17.33 9.36 -12.74
C LEU A 651 16.65 9.20 -14.11
N ASP A 652 16.40 7.95 -14.53
CA ASP A 652 15.93 7.62 -15.88
C ASP A 652 14.42 7.36 -15.96
N ASP A 653 13.82 6.73 -14.95
CA ASP A 653 12.41 6.26 -15.00
C ASP A 653 11.41 7.20 -14.30
N MET A 654 11.90 8.14 -13.50
CA MET A 654 11.04 9.10 -12.80
C MET A 654 10.86 10.39 -13.61
N THR A 655 9.62 10.86 -13.67
CA THR A 655 9.36 12.21 -14.19
C THR A 655 10.00 13.24 -13.26
N ARG A 656 10.66 14.26 -13.83
CA ARG A 656 11.37 15.31 -13.07
C ARG A 656 10.41 16.36 -12.48
N ASP A 657 9.38 15.87 -11.79
CA ASP A 657 8.42 16.65 -11.02
C ASP A 657 9.02 17.13 -9.68
N GLU A 658 8.22 17.79 -8.85
CA GLU A 658 8.70 18.27 -7.55
C GLU A 658 9.08 17.12 -6.60
N GLY A 659 8.37 15.99 -6.63
CA GLY A 659 8.71 14.82 -5.83
C GLY A 659 10.11 14.29 -6.14
N TRP A 660 10.43 14.16 -7.43
CA TRP A 660 11.79 13.82 -7.88
C TRP A 660 12.83 14.84 -7.43
N ARG A 661 12.54 16.15 -7.49
CA ARG A 661 13.49 17.18 -7.06
C ARG A 661 13.81 17.08 -5.57
N PHE A 662 12.82 16.84 -4.72
CA PHE A 662 13.03 16.63 -3.29
C PHE A 662 13.83 15.36 -3.01
N LEU A 663 13.54 14.25 -3.71
CA LEU A 663 14.37 13.04 -3.62
C LEU A 663 15.84 13.33 -3.95
N MET A 664 16.08 13.97 -5.10
CA MET A 664 17.44 14.29 -5.52
C MET A 664 18.11 15.32 -4.62
N MET A 665 17.35 16.24 -4.03
CA MET A 665 17.87 17.19 -3.05
C MET A 665 18.28 16.50 -1.76
N GLY A 666 17.47 15.57 -1.24
CA GLY A 666 17.83 14.75 -0.08
C GLY A 666 19.15 14.01 -0.28
N ARG A 667 19.29 13.32 -1.42
CA ARG A 667 20.55 12.65 -1.79
C ARG A 667 21.75 13.59 -1.80
N ARG A 668 21.61 14.75 -2.45
CA ARG A 668 22.71 15.70 -2.60
C ARG A 668 23.11 16.33 -1.28
N ILE A 669 22.15 16.61 -0.40
CA ILE A 669 22.43 17.14 0.94
C ILE A 669 23.17 16.08 1.77
N GLU A 670 22.70 14.83 1.78
CA GLU A 670 23.38 13.75 2.51
C GLU A 670 24.82 13.55 2.00
N ARG A 671 25.01 13.44 0.68
CA ARG A 671 26.35 13.33 0.08
C ARG A 671 27.24 14.51 0.42
N LEU A 672 26.71 15.73 0.34
CA LEU A 672 27.46 16.95 0.64
C LEU A 672 27.92 16.96 2.10
N GLN A 673 27.07 16.54 3.04
CA GLN A 673 27.40 16.39 4.45
C GLN A 673 28.49 15.34 4.64
N PHE A 674 28.29 14.15 4.09
CA PHE A 674 29.22 13.04 4.26
C PHE A 674 30.60 13.38 3.70
N LEU A 675 30.68 13.86 2.45
CA LEU A 675 31.96 14.23 1.82
C LEU A 675 32.66 15.37 2.56
N SER A 676 31.92 16.43 2.94
CA SER A 676 32.53 17.59 3.61
C SER A 676 33.05 17.24 4.99
N SER A 677 32.26 16.50 5.78
CA SER A 677 32.69 16.03 7.11
C SER A 677 33.82 15.01 7.02
N SER A 678 33.79 14.12 6.02
CA SER A 678 34.85 13.13 5.83
C SER A 678 36.19 13.76 5.45
N LEU A 679 36.15 14.72 4.52
CA LEU A 679 37.34 15.46 4.11
C LEU A 679 37.84 16.35 5.25
N ALA A 680 36.95 17.01 6.00
CA ALA A 680 37.34 17.79 7.17
C ALA A 680 38.02 16.93 8.25
N ALA A 681 37.50 15.73 8.53
CA ALA A 681 38.11 14.79 9.47
C ALA A 681 39.47 14.28 8.95
N PHE A 682 39.55 13.89 7.68
CA PHE A 682 40.79 13.41 7.07
C PHE A 682 41.90 14.48 7.07
N LEU A 683 41.57 15.74 6.76
CA LEU A 683 42.51 16.87 6.77
C LEU A 683 43.11 17.13 8.16
N ARG A 684 42.32 16.86 9.22
CA ARG A 684 42.76 16.93 10.62
C ARG A 684 43.46 15.64 11.09
N GLY A 685 43.37 14.56 10.33
CA GLY A 685 43.99 13.28 10.64
C GLY A 685 45.50 13.24 10.45
N VAL A 686 46.10 12.15 10.92
CA VAL A 686 47.54 11.86 10.77
C VAL A 686 47.91 11.31 9.39
N ALA A 687 46.96 10.69 8.68
CA ALA A 687 47.16 10.10 7.36
C ALA A 687 47.02 11.10 6.19
N VAL A 688 46.93 12.41 6.47
CA VAL A 688 46.72 13.44 5.42
C VAL A 688 47.84 13.49 4.38
N PHE A 689 49.06 13.11 4.76
CA PHE A 689 50.22 13.01 3.87
C PHE A 689 50.55 11.56 3.49
N ASP A 690 49.78 10.59 3.97
CA ASP A 690 50.01 9.18 3.72
C ASP A 690 49.42 8.73 2.38
N GLN A 691 50.17 7.91 1.64
CA GLN A 691 49.79 7.48 0.31
C GLN A 691 48.55 6.57 0.32
N ALA A 692 48.51 5.58 1.21
CA ALA A 692 47.38 4.67 1.30
C ALA A 692 46.15 5.36 1.89
N GLY A 693 46.36 6.32 2.78
CA GLY A 693 45.39 7.32 3.24
C GLY A 693 44.67 8.00 2.07
N LEU A 694 45.46 8.58 1.16
CA LEU A 694 44.94 9.26 -0.02
C LEU A 694 44.28 8.31 -1.02
N GLU A 695 44.78 7.07 -1.16
CA GLU A 695 44.17 6.06 -2.05
C GLU A 695 42.77 5.66 -1.58
N TRP A 696 42.59 5.45 -0.28
CA TRP A 696 41.27 5.09 0.25
C TRP A 696 40.31 6.27 0.25
N LEU A 697 40.82 7.49 0.45
CA LEU A 697 40.00 8.69 0.31
C LEU A 697 39.46 8.85 -1.13
N LEU A 698 40.29 8.54 -2.14
CA LEU A 698 39.86 8.49 -3.54
C LEU A 698 38.83 7.37 -3.78
N GLU A 699 38.97 6.22 -3.10
CA GLU A 699 38.00 5.13 -3.17
C GLU A 699 36.65 5.57 -2.56
N LEU A 700 36.67 6.22 -1.40
CA LEU A 700 35.49 6.75 -0.73
C LEU A 700 34.78 7.80 -1.60
N GLY A 701 35.54 8.69 -2.24
CA GLY A 701 35.06 9.69 -3.19
C GLY A 701 34.80 9.16 -4.62
N ASN A 702 34.80 7.84 -4.84
CA ASN A 702 34.57 7.17 -6.12
C ASN A 702 35.37 7.80 -7.30
N SER A 703 36.60 8.23 -7.03
CA SER A 703 37.42 9.04 -7.93
C SER A 703 38.75 8.38 -8.30
N SER A 704 38.99 7.13 -7.88
CA SER A 704 40.25 6.40 -8.13
C SER A 704 40.55 6.24 -9.62
N ILE A 705 39.57 5.91 -10.47
CA ILE A 705 39.76 5.76 -11.93
C ILE A 705 40.08 7.11 -12.57
N THR A 706 39.34 8.16 -12.20
CA THR A 706 39.55 9.53 -12.69
C THR A 706 40.94 10.04 -12.32
N TYR A 707 41.37 9.80 -11.08
CA TYR A 707 42.71 10.15 -10.61
C TYR A 707 43.80 9.42 -11.41
N ARG A 708 43.70 8.09 -11.51
CA ARG A 708 44.68 7.26 -12.21
C ARG A 708 44.80 7.65 -13.69
N SER A 709 43.70 7.97 -14.35
CA SER A 709 43.72 8.41 -15.76
C SER A 709 44.28 9.82 -15.96
N ARG A 710 44.04 10.75 -15.01
CA ARG A 710 44.49 12.15 -15.12
C ARG A 710 45.95 12.35 -14.74
N TYR A 711 46.43 11.68 -13.69
CA TYR A 711 47.74 11.94 -13.10
C TYR A 711 48.77 10.84 -13.35
N LEU A 712 48.36 9.62 -13.74
CA LEU A 712 49.23 8.46 -14.04
C LEU A 712 50.32 8.22 -12.97
N ALA A 713 50.06 8.62 -11.73
CA ALA A 713 51.00 8.67 -10.64
C ALA A 713 50.35 8.18 -9.34
N VAL A 714 51.19 7.96 -8.34
CA VAL A 714 50.79 7.70 -6.96
C VAL A 714 49.91 8.84 -6.41
N PRO A 715 48.90 8.56 -5.56
CA PRO A 715 48.10 9.60 -4.90
C PRO A 715 48.94 10.64 -4.17
N GLN A 716 48.72 11.92 -4.47
CA GLN A 716 49.34 13.08 -3.83
C GLN A 716 48.24 14.03 -3.35
N LEU A 717 48.48 14.69 -2.21
CA LEU A 717 47.46 15.47 -1.51
C LEU A 717 46.80 16.54 -2.39
N ILE A 718 47.59 17.38 -3.08
CA ILE A 718 47.05 18.49 -3.87
C ILE A 718 46.14 17.99 -5.02
N PRO A 719 46.58 17.06 -5.89
CA PRO A 719 45.72 16.44 -6.90
C PRO A 719 44.45 15.77 -6.34
N VAL A 720 44.53 15.16 -5.16
CA VAL A 720 43.37 14.53 -4.50
C VAL A 720 42.37 15.60 -4.02
N LEU A 721 42.86 16.67 -3.39
CA LEU A 721 42.03 17.79 -2.94
C LEU A 721 41.39 18.52 -4.12
N ASP A 722 42.12 18.77 -5.21
CA ASP A 722 41.53 19.36 -6.43
C ASP A 722 40.35 18.51 -6.93
N LEU A 723 40.56 17.19 -7.05
CA LEU A 723 39.56 16.27 -7.58
C LEU A 723 38.32 16.11 -6.70
N LEU A 724 38.49 16.10 -5.37
CA LEU A 724 37.40 15.88 -4.40
C LEU A 724 36.76 17.18 -3.87
N LEU A 725 37.42 18.33 -4.02
CA LEU A 725 36.89 19.62 -3.55
C LEU A 725 36.49 20.55 -4.68
N LEU A 726 37.35 20.76 -5.68
CA LEU A 726 37.26 21.88 -6.61
C LEU A 726 36.80 21.47 -8.02
N ASP A 727 36.92 20.19 -8.40
CA ASP A 727 36.56 19.72 -9.75
C ASP A 727 35.05 19.88 -10.02
N GLU A 728 34.70 20.87 -10.83
CA GLU A 728 33.31 21.17 -11.22
C GLU A 728 32.68 20.15 -12.18
N GLN A 729 33.43 19.15 -12.64
CA GLN A 729 32.94 18.07 -13.50
C GLN A 729 32.76 16.76 -12.73
N ASN A 730 33.31 16.66 -11.51
CA ASN A 730 33.22 15.47 -10.70
C ASN A 730 31.92 15.45 -9.86
N PRO A 731 31.00 14.47 -10.07
CA PRO A 731 29.80 14.35 -9.26
C PRO A 731 30.07 14.03 -7.78
N HIS A 732 31.30 13.66 -7.41
CA HIS A 732 31.72 13.42 -6.03
C HIS A 732 32.62 14.55 -5.49
N ALA A 733 32.70 15.71 -6.16
CA ALA A 733 33.36 16.88 -5.61
C ALA A 733 32.42 17.73 -4.74
N VAL A 734 32.95 18.31 -3.66
CA VAL A 734 32.19 19.18 -2.74
C VAL A 734 31.65 20.41 -3.47
N LEU A 735 32.47 21.10 -4.26
CA LEU A 735 32.04 22.29 -5.01
C LEU A 735 30.94 21.98 -6.03
N PHE A 736 31.01 20.82 -6.70
CA PHE A 736 29.97 20.37 -7.63
C PHE A 736 28.63 20.20 -6.90
N GLN A 737 28.62 19.45 -5.80
CA GLN A 737 27.40 19.20 -5.02
C GLN A 737 26.83 20.49 -4.44
N LEU A 738 27.69 21.34 -3.88
CA LEU A 738 27.30 22.61 -3.28
C LEU A 738 26.64 23.56 -4.29
N LYS A 739 27.23 23.71 -5.50
CA LYS A 739 26.63 24.52 -6.58
C LYS A 739 25.27 23.97 -7.01
N LEU A 740 25.13 22.65 -7.03
CA LEU A 740 23.94 21.98 -7.50
C LEU A 740 22.79 22.06 -6.49
N VAL A 741 23.06 21.88 -5.19
CA VAL A 741 22.10 22.13 -4.10
C VAL A 741 21.65 23.60 -4.10
N SER A 742 22.60 24.55 -4.16
CA SER A 742 22.31 25.98 -4.21
C SER A 742 21.44 26.38 -5.42
N ARG A 743 21.66 25.76 -6.58
CA ARG A 743 20.82 25.99 -7.78
C ARG A 743 19.42 25.43 -7.62
N THR A 744 19.27 24.22 -7.08
CA THR A 744 17.95 23.60 -6.85
C THR A 744 17.14 24.40 -5.84
N LEU A 745 17.73 24.82 -4.72
CA LEU A 745 17.06 25.64 -3.70
C LEU A 745 16.56 26.97 -4.27
N ARG A 746 17.37 27.67 -5.07
CA ARG A 746 16.93 28.90 -5.74
C ARG A 746 15.69 28.67 -6.60
N ARG A 747 15.68 27.58 -7.38
CA ARG A 747 14.54 27.23 -8.23
C ARG A 747 13.29 26.90 -7.42
N LEU A 748 13.42 26.13 -6.33
CA LEU A 748 12.31 25.85 -5.41
C LEU A 748 11.76 27.15 -4.82
N ASN A 749 12.65 28.05 -4.40
CA ASN A 749 12.24 29.32 -3.81
C ASN A 749 11.47 30.19 -4.80
N ASP A 750 11.92 30.24 -6.06
CA ASP A 750 11.24 30.95 -7.14
C ASP A 750 9.88 30.28 -7.49
N ASP A 751 9.81 28.94 -7.51
CA ASP A 751 8.59 28.18 -7.83
C ASP A 751 7.49 28.32 -6.75
N PHE A 752 7.86 28.50 -5.47
CA PHE A 752 6.93 28.58 -4.33
C PHE A 752 6.81 29.99 -3.70
N GLY A 753 7.43 31.04 -4.28
CA GLY A 753 7.31 32.42 -3.79
C GLY A 753 7.97 32.67 -2.42
N VAL A 754 9.07 31.98 -2.15
CA VAL A 754 9.71 31.87 -0.84
C VAL A 754 10.87 32.86 -0.68
N PRO A 755 11.12 33.42 0.52
CA PRO A 755 12.34 34.18 0.79
C PRO A 755 13.61 33.38 0.41
N ARG A 756 14.51 34.02 -0.34
CA ARG A 756 15.73 33.36 -0.80
C ARG A 756 16.64 33.01 0.38
N GLU A 757 16.99 31.74 0.49
CA GLU A 757 18.06 31.30 1.39
C GLU A 757 19.43 31.73 0.85
N THR A 758 20.22 32.40 1.69
CA THR A 758 21.54 32.92 1.32
C THR A 758 22.71 32.22 2.00
N GLY A 759 22.48 31.23 2.88
CA GLY A 759 23.55 30.60 3.67
C GLY A 759 24.60 29.85 2.86
N LEU A 760 24.19 29.07 1.86
CA LEU A 760 25.12 28.28 1.03
C LEU A 760 25.90 29.10 0.00
N ALA A 761 25.37 30.23 -0.47
CA ALA A 761 26.00 31.00 -1.55
C ALA A 761 27.39 31.57 -1.20
N PRO A 762 27.60 32.19 -0.02
CA PRO A 762 28.93 32.59 0.44
C PRO A 762 29.92 31.42 0.55
N LEU A 763 29.45 30.23 0.92
CA LEU A 763 30.31 29.05 1.03
C LEU A 763 30.76 28.54 -0.34
N VAL A 764 29.89 28.61 -1.36
CA VAL A 764 30.26 28.35 -2.77
C VAL A 764 31.39 29.28 -3.19
N GLU A 765 31.27 30.58 -2.93
CA GLU A 765 32.29 31.56 -3.32
C GLU A 765 33.60 31.35 -2.57
N ARG A 766 33.55 31.06 -1.27
CA ARG A 766 34.76 30.81 -0.46
C ARG A 766 35.51 29.57 -0.93
N LEU A 767 34.81 28.46 -1.16
CA LEU A 767 35.44 27.22 -1.61
C LEU A 767 36.00 27.35 -3.03
N ALA A 768 35.25 27.97 -3.95
CA ALA A 768 35.70 28.18 -5.33
C ALA A 768 36.93 29.09 -5.46
N ARG A 769 37.20 29.93 -4.46
CA ARG A 769 38.37 30.83 -4.40
C ARG A 769 39.52 30.27 -3.57
N PHE A 770 39.39 29.06 -3.02
CA PHE A 770 40.47 28.45 -2.25
C PHE A 770 41.65 28.11 -3.17
N ASP A 771 42.83 28.65 -2.86
CA ASP A 771 44.04 28.45 -3.66
C ASP A 771 44.87 27.31 -3.08
N LEU A 772 44.89 26.16 -3.77
CA LEU A 772 45.73 25.02 -3.38
C LEU A 772 47.24 25.31 -3.47
N GLY A 773 47.65 26.38 -4.16
CA GLY A 773 49.05 26.81 -4.23
C GLY A 773 49.66 27.17 -2.88
N CYS A 774 48.83 27.48 -1.87
CA CYS A 774 49.31 27.71 -0.51
C CYS A 774 49.92 26.45 0.14
N LEU A 775 49.65 25.26 -0.41
CA LEU A 775 50.20 23.99 0.05
C LEU A 775 51.53 23.63 -0.62
N GLU A 776 51.84 24.17 -1.81
CA GLU A 776 53.12 23.93 -2.50
C GLU A 776 54.26 24.80 -1.96
N ASN A 777 53.97 26.07 -1.66
CA ASN A 777 54.97 27.07 -1.27
C ASN A 777 54.64 27.65 0.13
N PRO A 778 54.90 26.91 1.22
CA PRO A 778 54.52 27.34 2.55
C PRO A 778 55.31 28.58 2.99
N LEU A 779 54.61 29.70 3.23
CA LEU A 779 55.22 30.96 3.67
C LEU A 779 55.96 30.84 5.02
N PHE A 780 55.57 29.88 5.88
CA PHE A 780 56.16 29.68 7.22
C PHE A 780 56.44 28.19 7.54
N GLY A 781 56.81 27.39 6.53
CA GLY A 781 57.13 25.96 6.70
C GLY A 781 55.92 25.09 7.05
N GLU A 782 56.15 23.88 7.60
CA GLU A 782 55.11 22.85 7.84
C GLU A 782 53.91 23.35 8.69
N SER A 783 54.16 24.25 9.64
CA SER A 783 53.11 24.85 10.46
C SER A 783 52.07 25.62 9.63
N SER A 784 52.50 26.30 8.56
CA SER A 784 51.59 27.03 7.66
C SER A 784 50.76 26.11 6.77
N VAL A 785 51.32 24.97 6.35
CA VAL A 785 50.55 23.94 5.64
C VAL A 785 49.46 23.41 6.56
N ARG A 786 49.79 23.06 7.81
CA ARG A 786 48.81 22.53 8.75
C ARG A 786 47.69 23.52 9.05
N SER A 787 48.02 24.79 9.30
CA SER A 787 47.00 25.84 9.49
C SER A 787 46.11 26.04 8.26
N ALA A 788 46.65 25.89 7.04
CA ALA A 788 45.85 25.96 5.82
C ALA A 788 44.89 24.76 5.70
N LEU A 789 45.34 23.55 6.04
CA LEU A 789 44.51 22.34 6.08
C LEU A 789 43.42 22.43 7.16
N ASP A 790 43.74 22.95 8.34
CA ASP A 790 42.76 23.16 9.42
C ASP A 790 41.70 24.21 9.01
N GLY A 791 42.11 25.32 8.39
CA GLY A 791 41.18 26.34 7.88
C GLY A 791 40.29 25.83 6.74
N LEU A 792 40.81 24.94 5.89
CA LEU A 792 40.02 24.25 4.87
C LEU A 792 39.03 23.27 5.51
N ALA A 793 39.47 22.51 6.52
CA ALA A 793 38.60 21.61 7.28
C ALA A 793 37.45 22.36 7.99
N ASP A 794 37.72 23.56 8.52
CA ASP A 794 36.69 24.43 9.11
C ASP A 794 35.68 24.93 8.07
N LEU A 795 36.15 25.29 6.86
CA LEU A 795 35.26 25.66 5.75
C LEU A 795 34.37 24.48 5.35
N LEU A 796 34.92 23.28 5.27
CA LEU A 796 34.16 22.07 4.94
C LEU A 796 33.16 21.69 6.04
N GLN A 797 33.52 21.85 7.31
CA GLN A 797 32.58 21.67 8.41
C GLN A 797 31.43 22.68 8.34
N ALA A 798 31.71 23.94 8.02
CA ALA A 798 30.67 24.96 7.83
C ALA A 798 29.72 24.61 6.65
N VAL A 799 30.24 23.98 5.59
CA VAL A 799 29.42 23.46 4.49
C VAL A 799 28.52 22.32 4.96
N ALA A 800 29.04 21.37 5.74
CA ALA A 800 28.24 20.29 6.32
C ALA A 800 27.13 20.85 7.23
N ASP A 801 27.47 21.76 8.13
CA ASP A 801 26.53 22.34 9.10
C ASP A 801 25.41 23.14 8.43
N GLU A 802 25.74 24.03 7.47
CA GLU A 802 24.72 24.82 6.76
C GLU A 802 23.81 23.93 5.91
N SER A 803 24.36 22.88 5.28
CA SER A 803 23.52 21.92 4.55
C SER A 803 22.55 21.15 5.46
N GLY A 804 22.93 20.93 6.74
CA GLY A 804 22.04 20.42 7.78
C GLY A 804 20.91 21.39 8.09
N GLN A 805 21.22 22.66 8.30
CA GLN A 805 20.21 23.69 8.55
C GLN A 805 19.22 23.84 7.39
N VAL A 806 19.70 23.75 6.14
CA VAL A 806 18.84 23.72 4.95
C VAL A 806 17.86 22.55 5.00
N SER A 807 18.32 21.35 5.40
CA SER A 807 17.45 20.19 5.57
C SER A 807 16.32 20.46 6.57
N ASP A 808 16.65 21.05 7.72
CA ASP A 808 15.66 21.35 8.78
C ASP A 808 14.63 22.39 8.32
N ARG A 809 15.09 23.45 7.63
CA ARG A 809 14.21 24.50 7.08
C ARG A 809 13.25 23.94 6.03
N LEU A 810 13.74 23.09 5.12
CA LEU A 810 12.90 22.41 4.13
C LEU A 810 11.80 21.58 4.82
N ALA A 811 12.13 20.89 5.91
CA ALA A 811 11.18 20.09 6.65
C ALA A 811 10.09 20.92 7.34
N LEU A 812 10.49 21.96 8.08
CA LEU A 812 9.55 22.86 8.77
C LEU A 812 8.58 23.55 7.80
N ARG A 813 9.09 23.96 6.63
CA ARG A 813 8.32 24.72 5.66
C ARG A 813 7.36 23.87 4.84
N HIS A 814 7.88 22.81 4.20
CA HIS A 814 7.15 22.06 3.18
C HIS A 814 6.44 20.82 3.73
N PHE A 815 6.88 20.30 4.89
CA PHE A 815 6.30 19.07 5.47
C PHE A 815 5.38 19.42 6.66
N ALA A 816 5.85 20.29 7.56
CA ALA A 816 5.11 20.66 8.77
C ALA A 816 4.18 21.90 8.60
N HIS A 817 4.37 22.72 7.57
CA HIS A 817 3.58 23.93 7.27
C HIS A 817 3.49 24.95 8.42
N VAL A 818 4.60 25.15 9.15
CA VAL A 818 4.64 26.01 10.35
C VAL A 818 4.93 27.49 10.03
N ASP A 819 5.33 27.82 8.79
CA ASP A 819 5.65 29.19 8.35
C ASP A 819 4.44 29.96 7.74
N ASP A 820 4.44 31.29 7.90
CA ASP A 820 3.36 32.23 7.50
C ASP A 820 2.91 32.11 6.02
N VAL A 821 3.81 31.70 5.11
CA VAL A 821 3.52 31.63 3.66
C VAL A 821 2.66 30.41 3.31
N SER A 822 2.75 29.32 4.08
CA SER A 822 2.12 28.03 3.76
C SER A 822 0.65 27.94 4.19
N GLN A 823 0.12 28.96 4.89
CA GLN A 823 -1.27 29.00 5.34
C GLN A 823 -2.27 29.46 4.26
N GLN A 824 -1.81 29.89 3.08
CA GLN A 824 -2.66 30.41 2.03
C GLN A 824 -3.50 29.29 1.37
N THR A 825 -4.82 29.48 1.35
CA THR A 825 -5.75 28.61 0.61
C THR A 825 -5.59 28.91 -0.89
N VAL A 826 -5.27 27.89 -1.69
CA VAL A 826 -5.16 28.07 -3.14
C VAL A 826 -6.56 28.00 -3.73
N SER A 827 -7.16 29.14 -4.04
CA SER A 827 -8.30 29.22 -4.95
C SER A 827 -7.78 28.92 -6.36
N VAL A 828 -8.22 27.83 -6.97
CA VAL A 828 -7.88 27.50 -8.36
C VAL A 828 -8.97 28.00 -9.27
#